data_AF-A0A511KGF5-F1
#
_entry.id   AF-A0A511KGF5-F1
#
_cell.length_a   1.000
_cell.length_b   1.000
_cell.length_c   1.000
_cell.angle_alpha   90.00
_cell.angle_beta   90.00
_cell.angle_gamma   90.00
#
_symmetry.space_group_name_H-M   'P 1'
#
loop_
_entity.id
_entity.type
_entity.pdbx_description
1 polymer ?
#
loop_
_entity_poly.entity_id
_entity_poly.type
_entity_poly.pdbx_seq_one_letter_code
_entity_poly.pdbx_strand_id
1 'polypeptide(L)'
;MPPVNPSVNSGKLARKSDKPLDVHYKCSSEKGLSSISTLIVGAEACMLIDPPFLIPDAEDVITFIREKTSLPLAAVFSTHHHPDHYFSANPILEAWPEASFYAAPYVCDGIDREYDDKIKFWPSIYGDLVPKNPRKPTRYPYSFAVLPGNANSPIILLGPVIGDTVDHCMFYLPREKVIITGDCMYGRTTHVWAAEIETPAFLEAWRNILDLIDGLDVQRIIPGHLESAAGLELDANADLEHNRKYLDLFATKITYAEKKPKPEEIQETFKTAFAQCSTSNDGFFLGFLGECHGEGGKGWPENEHHKIRERTIADMESPADPFDRSRRRMTGPFAQSRTLCRKFRKFRELPPMVTDIPHVGEFPAFIRDAPPRAQLLPTSPESTLTSSLRTASKLLHDGHPVAFPTETVYGLGGSALSSASVKRIFWAKGRPADNPLIVHVSSREMLADLLPSQGEGDKRRPVIPPMYEALMDRFWPGPLSLIFPIATGRKGTATRLARDTPVHQPRLTIADEVTAALPSVCVRMPSHPLALALIRQANLPLAAPSANLSTRPSPTTAAHVMSDLGEGRGVGAVLDGGECEVGVESTVVDWVPPERDAADGEGSLRVLRAGGVTAEEIEACLRDAGYGTAENAATGRIQVYARDFLSEELEQKPTTPGMKYLHYSPANTSVVLVRPSPSTSEEPIVTLQELIQLCAVTHGPAPEHPALNCDAPLTAPTPRVALMLTDSTLAALQVEPIQCISPACSRARVPPPKINLIPSSGELWDNHTTKLDDIDILSYSLGSRGRPAEAAHRLFAGLRFLDSYKVGPKKTDGVHVIFVEAIPEEGVGLAVMERAKKAAGGAKAMPFALEV
;
A
#
# COMPACT_ATOMS: atom_id res chain seq x y z
N MET A 1 3.52 57.36 1.53
CA MET A 1 4.11 58.49 2.30
C MET A 1 4.75 57.94 3.57
N PRO A 2 5.71 58.65 4.20
CA PRO A 2 6.37 58.24 5.45
C PRO A 2 5.41 58.30 6.68
N PRO A 3 5.82 57.86 7.89
CA PRO A 3 4.94 57.13 8.82
C PRO A 3 3.97 58.00 9.63
N VAL A 4 2.86 57.39 10.06
CA VAL A 4 1.87 58.01 10.97
C VAL A 4 1.46 57.01 12.07
N ASN A 5 1.34 57.52 13.30
CA ASN A 5 1.02 56.82 14.56
C ASN A 5 -0.13 55.79 14.52
N PRO A 6 0.01 54.64 15.21
CA PRO A 6 -1.11 53.81 15.64
C PRO A 6 -1.60 54.24 17.04
N SER A 7 -2.64 55.07 17.10
CA SER A 7 -3.32 55.39 18.37
C SER A 7 -4.85 55.41 18.23
N VAL A 8 -5.44 54.29 17.79
CA VAL A 8 -6.90 54.06 17.86
C VAL A 8 -7.19 52.59 18.23
N ASN A 9 -7.94 52.41 19.32
CA ASN A 9 -8.68 51.21 19.75
C ASN A 9 -7.97 49.84 19.75
N SER A 10 -7.36 49.53 20.89
CA SER A 10 -7.25 48.16 21.41
C SER A 10 -8.64 47.58 21.76
N GLY A 11 -9.38 47.10 20.75
CA GLY A 11 -10.72 46.57 20.92
C GLY A 11 -11.02 45.40 19.98
N LYS A 12 -10.92 44.17 20.50
CA LYS A 12 -11.19 42.90 19.81
C LYS A 12 -10.29 42.59 18.60
N LEU A 13 -9.07 42.12 18.87
CA LEU A 13 -8.48 41.10 17.98
C LEU A 13 -9.39 39.86 18.04
N ALA A 14 -9.96 39.50 16.90
CA ALA A 14 -10.82 38.33 16.78
C ALA A 14 -10.02 37.05 17.09
N ARG A 15 -10.69 36.07 17.71
CA ARG A 15 -10.11 34.74 17.96
C ARG A 15 -9.72 34.14 16.60
N LYS A 16 -8.44 33.77 16.42
CA LYS A 16 -7.93 33.16 15.19
C LYS A 16 -8.79 31.95 14.83
N SER A 17 -9.39 31.98 13.63
CA SER A 17 -10.40 31.01 13.21
C SER A 17 -9.76 29.87 12.41
N ASP A 18 -9.79 28.66 12.97
CA ASP A 18 -9.50 27.42 12.24
C ASP A 18 -10.67 27.06 11.30
N LYS A 19 -10.92 27.91 10.30
CA LYS A 19 -11.88 27.65 9.22
C LYS A 19 -11.23 26.66 8.23
N PRO A 20 -11.92 25.60 7.80
CA PRO A 20 -11.47 24.81 6.64
C PRO A 20 -11.26 25.70 5.41
N LEU A 21 -10.36 25.27 4.52
CA LEU A 21 -10.13 25.96 3.25
C LEU A 21 -11.37 25.85 2.37
N ASP A 22 -11.69 26.93 1.67
CA ASP A 22 -12.84 27.01 0.78
C ASP A 22 -12.34 27.12 -0.67
N VAL A 23 -12.69 26.12 -1.50
CA VAL A 23 -12.10 25.93 -2.83
C VAL A 23 -13.13 26.22 -3.91
N HIS A 24 -12.85 27.23 -4.71
CA HIS A 24 -13.64 27.68 -5.86
C HIS A 24 -12.83 27.52 -7.14
N TYR A 25 -13.49 27.36 -8.28
CA TYR A 25 -12.83 27.28 -9.59
C TYR A 25 -13.55 28.14 -10.63
N LYS A 26 -12.83 28.50 -11.70
CA LYS A 26 -13.32 29.30 -12.83
C LYS A 26 -12.71 28.74 -14.11
N CYS A 27 -13.57 28.29 -15.03
CA CYS A 27 -13.13 27.91 -16.37
C CYS A 27 -12.88 29.17 -17.21
N SER A 28 -11.78 29.15 -17.97
CA SER A 28 -11.48 30.03 -19.10
C SER A 28 -12.54 29.90 -20.21
N SER A 29 -12.54 30.84 -21.14
CA SER A 29 -13.30 30.74 -22.39
C SER A 29 -12.89 29.52 -23.21
N GLU A 30 -13.78 29.03 -24.09
CA GLU A 30 -13.45 27.93 -25.03
C GLU A 30 -12.22 28.27 -25.89
N LYS A 31 -12.03 29.56 -26.22
CA LYS A 31 -10.86 30.05 -26.97
C LYS A 31 -9.58 30.05 -26.12
N GLY A 32 -9.69 30.21 -24.80
CA GLY A 32 -8.66 29.95 -23.81
C GLY A 32 -8.61 28.47 -23.38
N LEU A 33 -9.01 27.56 -24.27
CA LEU A 33 -8.98 26.11 -24.13
C LEU A 33 -9.81 25.54 -22.97
N SER A 34 -10.69 26.32 -22.34
CA SER A 34 -11.50 25.91 -21.19
C SER A 34 -10.68 25.44 -19.97
N SER A 35 -9.42 25.91 -19.83
CA SER A 35 -8.56 25.62 -18.66
C SER A 35 -9.15 26.16 -17.35
N ILE A 36 -8.78 25.59 -16.21
CA ILE A 36 -9.36 25.90 -14.90
C ILE A 36 -8.37 26.60 -13.98
N SER A 37 -8.66 27.87 -13.66
CA SER A 37 -8.05 28.55 -12.53
C SER A 37 -8.76 28.19 -11.22
N THR A 38 -8.01 27.78 -10.20
CA THR A 38 -8.56 27.37 -8.90
C THR A 38 -8.17 28.32 -7.78
N LEU A 39 -9.15 28.90 -7.08
CA LEU A 39 -8.97 29.80 -5.95
C LEU A 39 -9.19 29.06 -4.62
N ILE A 40 -8.17 29.02 -3.78
CA ILE A 40 -8.22 28.48 -2.42
C ILE A 40 -8.29 29.65 -1.44
N VAL A 41 -9.39 29.77 -0.69
CA VAL A 41 -9.65 30.86 0.25
C VAL A 41 -9.47 30.38 1.69
N GLY A 42 -8.51 30.98 2.38
CA GLY A 42 -8.20 30.72 3.78
C GLY A 42 -8.94 31.64 4.77
N ALA A 43 -8.36 31.82 5.95
CA ALA A 43 -8.87 32.67 7.02
C ALA A 43 -8.33 34.11 6.93
N GLU A 44 -7.03 34.28 6.64
CA GLU A 44 -6.37 35.60 6.58
C GLU A 44 -5.88 35.96 5.15
N ALA A 45 -5.76 34.99 4.24
CA ALA A 45 -5.36 35.18 2.83
C ALA A 45 -5.98 34.14 1.88
N CYS A 46 -5.79 34.31 0.56
CA CYS A 46 -6.10 33.30 -0.46
C CYS A 46 -4.90 33.01 -1.39
N MET A 47 -4.98 31.94 -2.17
CA MET A 47 -4.03 31.63 -3.24
C MET A 47 -4.73 31.10 -4.48
N LEU A 48 -4.13 31.35 -5.65
CA LEU A 48 -4.61 30.89 -6.96
C LEU A 48 -3.69 29.77 -7.49
N ILE A 49 -4.28 28.73 -8.07
CA ILE A 49 -3.60 27.72 -8.89
C ILE A 49 -4.01 27.97 -10.36
N ASP A 50 -3.04 27.91 -11.26
CA ASP A 50 -3.13 28.00 -12.72
C ASP A 50 -3.75 29.30 -13.27
N PRO A 51 -2.94 30.35 -13.50
CA PRO A 51 -3.30 31.49 -14.35
C PRO A 51 -3.68 31.06 -15.77
N PRO A 52 -4.72 31.67 -16.37
CA PRO A 52 -5.25 31.23 -17.65
C PRO A 52 -4.36 31.64 -18.84
N PHE A 53 -4.69 31.13 -20.03
CA PHE A 53 -3.93 31.41 -21.24
C PHE A 53 -4.02 32.87 -21.70
N LEU A 54 -5.25 33.36 -21.89
CA LEU A 54 -5.51 34.62 -22.58
C LEU A 54 -5.70 35.77 -21.58
N ILE A 55 -5.32 36.97 -22.00
CA ILE A 55 -5.45 38.19 -21.19
C ILE A 55 -6.92 38.46 -20.79
N PRO A 56 -7.94 38.31 -21.66
CA PRO A 56 -9.34 38.48 -21.26
C PRO A 56 -9.80 37.47 -20.21
N ASP A 57 -9.32 36.21 -20.27
CA ASP A 57 -9.64 35.19 -19.27
C ASP A 57 -9.00 35.53 -17.91
N ALA A 58 -7.83 36.18 -17.90
CA ALA A 58 -7.20 36.67 -16.67
C ALA A 58 -7.99 37.82 -16.01
N GLU A 59 -8.59 38.74 -16.79
CA GLU A 59 -9.49 39.78 -16.26
C GLU A 59 -10.78 39.19 -15.66
N ASP A 60 -11.30 38.13 -16.28
CA ASP A 60 -12.40 37.31 -15.75
C ASP A 60 -12.01 36.65 -14.41
N VAL A 61 -10.79 36.11 -14.30
CA VAL A 61 -10.24 35.54 -13.05
C VAL A 61 -10.04 36.61 -11.98
N ILE A 62 -9.54 37.81 -12.32
CA ILE A 62 -9.42 38.95 -11.39
C ILE A 62 -10.81 39.33 -10.84
N THR A 63 -11.82 39.36 -11.69
CA THR A 63 -13.21 39.65 -11.30
C THR A 63 -13.75 38.56 -10.38
N PHE A 64 -13.60 37.29 -10.76
CA PHE A 64 -13.96 36.12 -9.96
C PHE A 64 -13.32 36.11 -8.56
N ILE A 65 -12.02 36.41 -8.44
CA ILE A 65 -11.34 36.48 -7.13
C ILE A 65 -12.01 37.55 -6.24
N ARG A 66 -12.30 38.74 -6.80
CA ARG A 66 -12.95 39.84 -6.07
C ARG A 66 -14.40 39.55 -5.69
N GLU A 67 -15.11 38.73 -6.47
CA GLU A 67 -16.46 38.26 -6.12
C GLU A 67 -16.44 37.21 -5.00
N LYS A 68 -15.43 36.33 -4.98
CA LYS A 68 -15.32 35.24 -4.00
C LYS A 68 -14.74 35.67 -2.65
N THR A 69 -13.83 36.64 -2.63
CA THR A 69 -13.17 37.05 -1.39
C THR A 69 -12.65 38.49 -1.41
N SER A 70 -12.62 39.12 -0.23
CA SER A 70 -11.92 40.38 0.02
C SER A 70 -10.55 40.18 0.69
N LEU A 71 -10.12 38.93 0.90
CA LEU A 71 -8.80 38.61 1.45
C LEU A 71 -7.68 38.90 0.42
N PRO A 72 -6.45 39.21 0.87
CA PRO A 72 -5.31 39.38 -0.01
C PRO A 72 -4.93 38.07 -0.69
N LEU A 73 -4.63 38.15 -1.99
CA LEU A 73 -3.97 37.08 -2.74
C LEU A 73 -2.50 37.03 -2.32
N ALA A 74 -2.11 35.99 -1.58
CA ALA A 74 -0.74 35.82 -1.08
C ALA A 74 0.17 35.14 -2.11
N ALA A 75 -0.37 34.16 -2.85
CA ALA A 75 0.38 33.39 -3.81
C ALA A 75 -0.43 33.02 -5.05
N VAL A 76 0.28 32.88 -6.16
CA VAL A 76 -0.18 32.25 -7.40
C VAL A 76 0.75 31.06 -7.66
N PHE A 77 0.22 29.94 -8.12
CA PHE A 77 0.98 28.73 -8.48
C PHE A 77 0.64 28.26 -9.89
N SER A 78 1.58 27.56 -10.53
CA SER A 78 1.33 26.77 -11.75
C SER A 78 1.60 25.28 -11.51
N THR A 79 0.71 24.42 -12.03
CA THR A 79 0.79 22.95 -11.95
C THR A 79 1.84 22.37 -12.89
N HIS A 80 1.98 22.92 -14.10
CA HIS A 80 2.90 22.45 -15.12
C HIS A 80 3.26 23.57 -16.12
N HIS A 81 3.91 23.25 -17.23
CA HIS A 81 4.61 24.20 -18.10
C HIS A 81 3.88 24.54 -19.43
N HIS A 82 2.60 24.16 -19.57
CA HIS A 82 1.76 24.58 -20.70
C HIS A 82 1.29 26.04 -20.52
N PRO A 83 1.18 26.81 -21.62
CA PRO A 83 0.98 28.26 -21.56
C PRO A 83 -0.35 28.63 -20.91
N ASP A 84 -1.38 27.80 -21.04
CA ASP A 84 -2.72 27.96 -20.49
C ASP A 84 -2.86 27.76 -18.98
N HIS A 85 -1.74 27.44 -18.32
CA HIS A 85 -1.59 27.34 -16.86
C HIS A 85 -0.58 28.37 -16.28
N TYR A 86 -0.04 29.29 -17.09
CA TYR A 86 0.80 30.40 -16.57
C TYR A 86 0.87 31.69 -17.39
N PHE A 87 0.54 31.72 -18.69
CA PHE A 87 0.90 32.84 -19.56
C PHE A 87 0.33 34.18 -19.06
N SER A 88 -0.97 34.24 -18.80
CA SER A 88 -1.64 35.46 -18.32
C SER A 88 -1.63 35.58 -16.80
N ALA A 89 -0.52 35.21 -16.16
CA ALA A 89 -0.21 35.59 -14.79
C ALA A 89 -0.01 37.12 -14.63
N ASN A 90 0.42 37.83 -15.69
CA ASN A 90 0.76 39.25 -15.59
C ASN A 90 -0.39 40.13 -15.07
N PRO A 91 -1.61 40.14 -15.66
CA PRO A 91 -2.68 41.01 -15.18
C PRO A 91 -3.09 40.71 -13.74
N ILE A 92 -3.06 39.43 -13.34
CA ILE A 92 -3.37 38.99 -11.96
C ILE A 92 -2.32 39.53 -10.99
N LEU A 93 -1.03 39.42 -11.33
CA LEU A 93 0.07 39.93 -10.50
C LEU A 93 0.18 41.47 -10.53
N GLU A 94 -0.35 42.13 -11.55
CA GLU A 94 -0.52 43.60 -11.58
C GLU A 94 -1.70 44.05 -10.70
N ALA A 95 -2.77 43.25 -10.62
CA ALA A 95 -3.89 43.47 -9.71
C ALA A 95 -3.56 43.19 -8.23
N TRP A 96 -2.60 42.29 -7.96
CA TRP A 96 -2.05 42.01 -6.63
C TRP A 96 -0.50 41.99 -6.64
N PRO A 97 0.18 43.17 -6.62
CA PRO A 97 1.64 43.26 -6.74
C PRO A 97 2.45 42.56 -5.63
N GLU A 98 1.86 42.38 -4.45
CA GLU A 98 2.45 41.68 -3.30
C GLU A 98 2.32 40.14 -3.40
N ALA A 99 1.53 39.63 -4.35
CA ALA A 99 1.37 38.20 -4.55
C ALA A 99 2.64 37.59 -5.13
N SER A 100 3.14 36.53 -4.48
CA SER A 100 4.28 35.78 -5.01
C SER A 100 3.82 34.77 -6.06
N PHE A 101 4.54 34.66 -7.18
CA PHE A 101 4.25 33.67 -8.21
C PHE A 101 5.23 32.51 -8.14
N TYR A 102 4.71 31.29 -8.04
CA TYR A 102 5.44 30.07 -7.70
C TYR A 102 5.14 28.90 -8.63
N ALA A 103 6.06 27.94 -8.70
CA ALA A 103 5.82 26.61 -9.25
C ALA A 103 6.85 25.63 -8.64
N ALA A 104 6.58 24.32 -8.71
CA ALA A 104 7.57 23.33 -8.28
C ALA A 104 8.85 23.42 -9.13
N PRO A 105 10.05 23.04 -8.63
CA PRO A 105 11.30 23.32 -9.33
C PRO A 105 11.35 22.72 -10.73
N TYR A 106 10.86 21.50 -10.90
CA TYR A 106 10.77 20.79 -12.19
C TYR A 106 9.78 21.45 -13.16
N VAL A 107 8.69 22.08 -12.67
CA VAL A 107 7.78 22.89 -13.50
C VAL A 107 8.51 24.14 -14.02
N CYS A 108 9.27 24.81 -13.16
CA CYS A 108 10.12 25.93 -13.59
C CYS A 108 11.16 25.49 -14.64
N ASP A 109 11.74 24.30 -14.51
CA ASP A 109 12.67 23.74 -15.52
C ASP A 109 11.97 23.48 -16.87
N GLY A 110 10.74 22.96 -16.86
CA GLY A 110 9.92 22.80 -18.06
C GLY A 110 9.57 24.14 -18.72
N ILE A 111 9.18 25.14 -17.92
CA ILE A 111 8.94 26.50 -18.40
C ILE A 111 10.24 27.08 -18.98
N ASP A 112 11.36 27.02 -18.26
CA ASP A 112 12.65 27.59 -18.68
C ASP A 112 13.14 26.99 -20.01
N ARG A 113 12.91 25.70 -20.23
CA ARG A 113 13.28 24.95 -21.44
C ARG A 113 12.57 25.42 -22.71
N GLU A 114 11.32 25.85 -22.61
CA GLU A 114 10.44 26.09 -23.78
C GLU A 114 9.96 27.54 -23.91
N TYR A 115 10.16 28.36 -22.87
CA TYR A 115 9.68 29.73 -22.80
C TYR A 115 10.03 30.57 -24.04
N ASP A 116 11.31 30.56 -24.46
CA ASP A 116 11.78 31.41 -25.55
C ASP A 116 11.11 31.09 -26.89
N ASP A 117 10.66 29.85 -27.11
CA ASP A 117 9.93 29.46 -28.32
C ASP A 117 8.42 29.68 -28.17
N LYS A 118 7.85 29.35 -27.01
CA LYS A 118 6.44 29.61 -26.68
C LYS A 118 6.08 31.10 -26.79
N ILE A 119 6.95 32.03 -26.37
CA ILE A 119 6.71 33.49 -26.53
C ILE A 119 6.82 34.00 -27.98
N LYS A 120 7.36 33.21 -28.91
CA LYS A 120 7.35 33.53 -30.35
C LYS A 120 6.14 32.91 -31.02
N PHE A 121 5.86 31.64 -30.70
CA PHE A 121 4.84 30.82 -31.34
C PHE A 121 3.43 31.29 -30.99
N TRP A 122 3.07 31.39 -29.71
CA TRP A 122 1.68 31.67 -29.32
C TRP A 122 1.18 33.06 -29.75
N PRO A 123 1.98 34.16 -29.68
CA PRO A 123 1.58 35.44 -30.27
C PRO A 123 1.43 35.42 -31.79
N SER A 124 2.04 34.47 -32.51
CA SER A 124 1.83 34.33 -33.96
C SER A 124 0.45 33.74 -34.31
N ILE A 125 -0.17 33.01 -33.38
CA ILE A 125 -1.50 32.40 -33.52
C ILE A 125 -2.58 33.29 -32.90
N TYR A 126 -2.36 33.76 -31.67
CA TYR A 126 -3.36 34.49 -30.87
C TYR A 126 -3.20 36.02 -30.90
N GLY A 127 -2.12 36.54 -31.49
CA GLY A 127 -1.87 37.99 -31.57
C GLY A 127 -1.73 38.63 -30.19
N ASP A 128 -2.34 39.80 -30.01
CA ASP A 128 -2.34 40.54 -28.73
C ASP A 128 -3.27 39.97 -27.66
N LEU A 129 -3.90 38.80 -27.88
CA LEU A 129 -4.72 38.12 -26.85
C LEU A 129 -3.89 37.37 -25.80
N VAL A 130 -2.61 37.13 -26.08
CA VAL A 130 -1.63 36.52 -25.16
C VAL A 130 -0.52 37.52 -24.82
N PRO A 131 0.07 37.45 -23.62
CA PRO A 131 1.13 38.37 -23.23
C PRO A 131 2.42 38.11 -24.01
N LYS A 132 3.05 39.19 -24.48
CA LYS A 132 4.32 39.15 -25.24
C LYS A 132 5.53 38.78 -24.39
N ASN A 133 5.44 39.00 -23.07
CA ASN A 133 6.45 38.63 -22.08
C ASN A 133 5.73 38.07 -20.83
N PRO A 134 5.29 36.81 -20.84
CA PRO A 134 4.70 36.15 -19.68
C PRO A 134 5.69 36.13 -18.50
N ARG A 135 5.26 36.48 -17.30
CA ARG A 135 6.12 36.39 -16.12
C ARG A 135 6.35 34.92 -15.78
N LYS A 136 7.61 34.52 -15.55
CA LYS A 136 7.95 33.18 -15.08
C LYS A 136 7.66 33.03 -13.57
N PRO A 137 7.23 31.85 -13.09
CA PRO A 137 7.12 31.56 -11.67
C PRO A 137 8.50 31.42 -11.01
N THR A 138 8.55 31.70 -9.71
CA THR A 138 9.72 31.45 -8.85
C THR A 138 9.68 30.00 -8.36
N ARG A 139 10.85 29.35 -8.23
CA ARG A 139 10.93 27.97 -7.73
C ARG A 139 10.46 27.89 -6.27
N TYR A 140 9.49 27.04 -6.01
CA TYR A 140 8.95 26.74 -4.69
C TYR A 140 9.42 25.33 -4.27
N PRO A 141 10.43 25.21 -3.38
CA PRO A 141 11.10 23.95 -3.11
C PRO A 141 10.36 23.04 -2.11
N TYR A 142 9.17 23.44 -1.62
CA TYR A 142 8.46 22.74 -0.55
C TYR A 142 7.35 21.83 -1.09
N SER A 143 7.14 20.70 -0.43
CA SER A 143 6.11 19.69 -0.75
C SER A 143 4.73 20.00 -0.16
N PHE A 144 4.56 21.15 0.48
CA PHE A 144 3.27 21.64 0.98
C PHE A 144 3.31 23.16 1.15
N ALA A 145 2.13 23.78 1.17
CA ALA A 145 1.89 25.17 1.52
C ALA A 145 0.81 25.26 2.62
N VAL A 146 0.80 26.36 3.37
CA VAL A 146 -0.21 26.66 4.41
C VAL A 146 -0.61 28.12 4.27
N LEU A 147 -1.91 28.40 4.21
CA LEU A 147 -2.41 29.78 4.22
C LEU A 147 -2.42 30.35 5.65
N PRO A 148 -2.07 31.63 5.83
CA PRO A 148 -2.16 32.30 7.13
C PRO A 148 -3.54 32.14 7.79
N GLY A 149 -3.52 31.64 9.03
CA GLY A 149 -4.71 31.29 9.81
C GLY A 149 -5.25 29.87 9.63
N ASN A 150 -4.72 29.07 8.70
CA ASN A 150 -5.22 27.73 8.36
C ASN A 150 -4.22 26.59 8.67
N ALA A 151 -3.54 26.65 9.82
CA ALA A 151 -2.47 25.69 10.19
C ALA A 151 -2.90 24.21 10.17
N ASN A 152 -4.19 23.90 10.37
CA ASN A 152 -4.74 22.54 10.35
C ASN A 152 -5.24 22.09 8.96
N SER A 153 -5.07 22.91 7.92
CA SER A 153 -5.46 22.61 6.53
C SER A 153 -4.25 22.81 5.59
N PRO A 154 -3.27 21.87 5.58
CA PRO A 154 -2.15 21.94 4.66
C PRO A 154 -2.59 21.65 3.22
N ILE A 155 -1.94 22.31 2.27
CA ILE A 155 -2.10 22.09 0.84
C ILE A 155 -0.85 21.35 0.38
N ILE A 156 -0.95 20.05 0.14
CA ILE A 156 0.19 19.18 -0.21
C ILE A 156 0.45 19.27 -1.72
N LEU A 157 1.69 19.51 -2.11
CA LEU A 157 2.17 19.49 -3.49
C LEU A 157 2.65 18.07 -3.82
N LEU A 158 1.97 17.40 -4.75
CA LEU A 158 2.24 16.04 -5.19
C LEU A 158 2.89 16.06 -6.59
N GLY A 159 4.18 15.76 -6.66
CA GLY A 159 4.89 15.56 -7.92
C GLY A 159 6.40 15.36 -7.76
N PRO A 160 7.15 15.19 -8.88
CA PRO A 160 6.64 15.20 -10.25
C PRO A 160 5.73 14.00 -10.53
N VAL A 161 4.63 14.23 -11.22
CA VAL A 161 3.72 13.20 -11.75
C VAL A 161 3.56 13.37 -13.27
N ILE A 162 2.94 12.38 -13.92
CA ILE A 162 2.75 12.35 -15.38
C ILE A 162 1.27 12.59 -15.70
N GLY A 163 1.00 13.74 -16.31
CA GLY A 163 -0.25 14.04 -17.00
C GLY A 163 -0.04 13.88 -18.50
N ASP A 164 -0.47 14.87 -19.28
CA ASP A 164 -0.11 15.01 -20.69
C ASP A 164 1.39 15.32 -20.91
N THR A 165 2.06 15.84 -19.87
CA THR A 165 3.51 16.03 -19.76
C THR A 165 4.10 15.41 -18.48
N VAL A 166 5.43 15.28 -18.41
CA VAL A 166 6.12 14.46 -17.38
C VAL A 166 6.47 15.17 -16.07
N ASP A 167 6.24 16.47 -15.97
CA ASP A 167 6.72 17.34 -14.89
C ASP A 167 5.56 18.08 -14.18
N HIS A 168 4.44 17.38 -13.95
CA HIS A 168 3.26 17.92 -13.26
C HIS A 168 3.41 17.99 -11.73
N CYS A 169 2.75 18.99 -11.14
CA CYS A 169 2.50 19.13 -9.71
C CYS A 169 0.98 19.23 -9.45
N MET A 170 0.41 18.28 -8.70
CA MET A 170 -0.97 18.34 -8.20
C MET A 170 -1.04 18.95 -6.80
N PHE A 171 -2.16 19.55 -6.41
CA PHE A 171 -2.37 20.13 -5.08
C PHE A 171 -3.48 19.39 -4.35
N TYR A 172 -3.13 18.64 -3.30
CA TYR A 172 -4.06 17.84 -2.49
C TYR A 172 -4.31 18.49 -1.12
N LEU A 173 -5.58 18.66 -0.77
CA LEU A 173 -6.06 19.25 0.49
C LEU A 173 -6.73 18.13 1.30
N PRO A 174 -6.04 17.49 2.26
CA PRO A 174 -6.53 16.25 2.88
C PRO A 174 -7.75 16.45 3.78
N ARG A 175 -7.80 17.56 4.51
CA ARG A 175 -8.91 17.86 5.44
C ARG A 175 -10.19 18.22 4.70
N GLU A 176 -10.04 18.96 3.60
CA GLU A 176 -11.13 19.37 2.71
C GLU A 176 -11.52 18.27 1.70
N LYS A 177 -10.69 17.23 1.55
CA LYS A 177 -10.86 16.13 0.59
C LYS A 177 -10.95 16.61 -0.86
N VAL A 178 -10.12 17.59 -1.22
CA VAL A 178 -10.05 18.16 -2.57
C VAL A 178 -8.68 17.87 -3.18
N ILE A 179 -8.64 17.54 -4.47
CA ILE A 179 -7.40 17.55 -5.27
C ILE A 179 -7.57 18.39 -6.53
N ILE A 180 -6.55 19.18 -6.84
CA ILE A 180 -6.40 19.99 -8.06
C ILE A 180 -5.29 19.34 -8.87
N THR A 181 -5.59 18.88 -10.08
CA THR A 181 -4.72 17.93 -10.78
C THR A 181 -3.88 18.56 -11.89
N GLY A 182 -4.25 19.75 -12.38
CA GLY A 182 -3.86 20.19 -13.72
C GLY A 182 -4.18 19.10 -14.75
N ASP A 183 -3.35 18.98 -15.77
CA ASP A 183 -3.59 18.14 -16.95
C ASP A 183 -3.24 16.66 -16.74
N CYS A 184 -3.03 16.26 -15.49
CA CYS A 184 -3.20 14.87 -15.07
C CYS A 184 -4.65 14.36 -15.26
N MET A 185 -5.66 15.24 -15.33
CA MET A 185 -7.07 14.92 -15.55
C MET A 185 -7.81 16.02 -16.32
N TYR A 186 -8.71 15.62 -17.22
CA TYR A 186 -9.66 16.51 -17.91
C TYR A 186 -11.11 16.27 -17.44
N GLY A 187 -11.95 17.30 -17.41
CA GLY A 187 -13.38 17.14 -17.15
C GLY A 187 -14.08 16.44 -18.30
N ARG A 188 -15.15 15.68 -18.01
CA ARG A 188 -15.80 14.77 -18.98
C ARG A 188 -16.45 15.41 -20.22
N THR A 189 -16.47 16.74 -20.27
CA THR A 189 -16.95 17.57 -21.40
C THR A 189 -15.83 18.08 -22.31
N THR A 190 -14.56 17.77 -21.99
CA THR A 190 -13.37 18.17 -22.75
C THR A 190 -12.63 16.93 -23.26
N HIS A 191 -12.02 17.00 -24.43
CA HIS A 191 -11.14 15.94 -24.93
C HIS A 191 -9.79 15.95 -24.19
N VAL A 192 -9.25 14.78 -23.83
CA VAL A 192 -7.93 14.67 -23.18
C VAL A 192 -6.79 14.98 -24.17
N TRP A 193 -5.77 15.73 -23.75
CA TRP A 193 -4.56 16.02 -24.55
C TRP A 193 -3.62 14.81 -24.68
N ALA A 194 -4.07 13.79 -25.43
CA ALA A 194 -3.25 12.61 -25.69
C ALA A 194 -2.21 12.81 -26.82
N ALA A 195 -2.02 14.04 -27.32
CA ALA A 195 -1.12 14.33 -28.44
C ALA A 195 0.36 14.06 -28.09
N GLU A 196 0.77 14.36 -26.86
CA GLU A 196 2.16 14.23 -26.37
C GLU A 196 2.51 12.85 -25.79
N ILE A 197 1.61 11.87 -25.86
CA ILE A 197 1.89 10.50 -25.43
C ILE A 197 2.82 9.79 -26.42
N GLU A 198 4.13 10.03 -26.28
CA GLU A 198 5.16 9.52 -27.19
C GLU A 198 5.38 8.00 -27.13
N THR A 199 5.19 7.39 -25.95
CA THR A 199 5.56 5.99 -25.72
C THR A 199 4.50 5.19 -24.96
N PRO A 200 4.46 3.86 -25.11
CA PRO A 200 3.63 3.00 -24.26
C PRO A 200 3.97 3.12 -22.76
N ALA A 201 5.23 3.47 -22.42
CA ALA A 201 5.63 3.67 -21.02
C ALA A 201 5.06 4.98 -20.44
N PHE A 202 4.91 6.01 -21.27
CA PHE A 202 4.22 7.27 -20.94
C PHE A 202 2.73 7.00 -20.72
N LEU A 203 2.05 6.34 -21.66
CA LEU A 203 0.62 6.03 -21.55
C LEU A 203 0.28 5.30 -20.26
N GLU A 204 1.02 4.22 -19.97
CA GLU A 204 0.81 3.48 -18.73
C GLU A 204 1.14 4.37 -17.51
N ALA A 205 2.12 5.27 -17.59
CA ALA A 205 2.43 6.22 -16.52
C ALA A 205 1.26 7.15 -16.20
N TRP A 206 0.64 7.76 -17.20
CA TRP A 206 -0.52 8.62 -16.98
C TRP A 206 -1.68 7.84 -16.36
N ARG A 207 -1.93 6.61 -16.82
CA ARG A 207 -2.92 5.70 -16.22
C ARG A 207 -2.63 5.38 -14.74
N ASN A 208 -1.36 5.33 -14.33
CA ASN A 208 -1.00 5.20 -12.90
C ASN A 208 -1.45 6.41 -12.08
N ILE A 209 -1.39 7.62 -12.64
CA ILE A 209 -1.77 8.85 -11.92
C ILE A 209 -3.29 8.90 -11.72
N LEU A 210 -4.07 8.38 -12.68
CA LEU A 210 -5.51 8.15 -12.48
C LEU A 210 -5.77 7.16 -11.33
N ASP A 211 -5.00 6.07 -11.23
CA ASP A 211 -5.08 5.12 -10.10
C ASP A 211 -4.64 5.76 -8.76
N LEU A 212 -3.65 6.66 -8.77
CA LEU A 212 -3.20 7.40 -7.59
C LEU A 212 -4.30 8.34 -7.07
N ILE A 213 -4.95 9.08 -7.97
CA ILE A 213 -6.04 10.01 -7.63
C ILE A 213 -7.25 9.26 -7.05
N ASP A 214 -7.65 8.13 -7.65
CA ASP A 214 -8.71 7.21 -7.16
C ASP A 214 -8.37 6.62 -5.76
N GLY A 215 -7.08 6.54 -5.43
CA GLY A 215 -6.57 6.00 -4.17
C GLY A 215 -6.47 7.01 -3.02
N LEU A 216 -6.70 8.30 -3.27
CA LEU A 216 -6.78 9.33 -2.23
C LEU A 216 -8.20 9.42 -1.66
N ASP A 217 -8.34 9.80 -0.40
CA ASP A 217 -9.65 10.06 0.23
C ASP A 217 -10.19 11.43 -0.21
N VAL A 218 -10.46 11.57 -1.52
CA VAL A 218 -10.97 12.78 -2.18
C VAL A 218 -12.48 12.68 -2.43
N GLN A 219 -13.18 13.78 -2.19
CA GLN A 219 -14.60 13.96 -2.50
C GLN A 219 -14.82 14.91 -3.68
N ARG A 220 -13.83 15.75 -4.00
CA ARG A 220 -13.84 16.66 -5.15
C ARG A 220 -12.50 16.60 -5.89
N ILE A 221 -12.56 16.37 -7.19
CA ILE A 221 -11.43 16.50 -8.11
C ILE A 221 -11.67 17.75 -8.95
N ILE A 222 -10.65 18.58 -9.11
CA ILE A 222 -10.66 19.74 -9.99
C ILE A 222 -9.65 19.44 -11.12
N PRO A 223 -10.14 19.11 -12.34
CA PRO A 223 -9.30 18.80 -13.49
C PRO A 223 -8.59 20.06 -14.02
N GLY A 224 -7.69 19.90 -14.99
CA GLY A 224 -7.06 21.00 -15.69
C GLY A 224 -8.03 21.79 -16.59
N HIS A 225 -8.99 21.10 -17.21
CA HIS A 225 -9.97 21.70 -18.14
C HIS A 225 -11.40 21.21 -17.89
N LEU A 226 -12.42 22.05 -18.16
CA LEU A 226 -13.83 21.66 -18.24
C LEU A 226 -14.63 22.64 -19.09
N GLU A 227 -15.21 22.15 -20.20
CA GLU A 227 -16.15 22.92 -21.03
C GLU A 227 -17.50 23.05 -20.29
N SER A 228 -17.83 24.26 -19.82
CA SER A 228 -19.02 24.53 -18.99
C SER A 228 -20.33 24.65 -19.80
N ALA A 229 -20.25 24.79 -21.13
CA ALA A 229 -21.40 24.96 -22.02
C ALA A 229 -22.39 23.78 -22.00
N ALA A 230 -21.96 22.59 -21.55
CA ALA A 230 -22.81 21.41 -21.39
C ALA A 230 -23.74 21.46 -20.15
N GLY A 231 -23.58 22.44 -19.26
CA GLY A 231 -24.39 22.57 -18.04
C GLY A 231 -24.13 21.50 -16.98
N LEU A 232 -22.96 20.84 -17.04
CA LEU A 232 -22.54 19.78 -16.13
C LEU A 232 -21.56 20.31 -15.07
N GLU A 233 -21.82 20.03 -13.79
CA GLU A 233 -20.90 20.31 -12.68
C GLU A 233 -19.78 19.26 -12.59
N LEU A 234 -18.71 19.56 -11.84
CA LEU A 234 -17.63 18.59 -11.55
C LEU A 234 -18.18 17.34 -10.85
N ASP A 235 -17.81 16.16 -11.34
CA ASP A 235 -18.15 14.86 -10.76
C ASP A 235 -16.90 14.00 -10.73
N ALA A 236 -16.28 13.90 -9.55
CA ALA A 236 -15.01 13.20 -9.36
C ALA A 236 -15.00 11.78 -9.93
N ASN A 237 -16.11 11.03 -9.84
CA ASN A 237 -16.18 9.67 -10.34
C ASN A 237 -16.35 9.65 -11.87
N ALA A 238 -17.27 10.47 -12.41
CA ALA A 238 -17.56 10.49 -13.84
C ALA A 238 -16.40 11.10 -14.66
N ASP A 239 -15.73 12.13 -14.12
CA ASP A 239 -14.56 12.75 -14.74
C ASP A 239 -13.35 11.79 -14.70
N LEU A 240 -13.13 11.06 -13.60
CA LEU A 240 -12.10 10.01 -13.54
C LEU A 240 -12.37 8.85 -14.51
N GLU A 241 -13.62 8.39 -14.60
CA GLU A 241 -14.02 7.33 -15.54
C GLU A 241 -13.87 7.80 -17.01
N HIS A 242 -14.13 9.07 -17.30
CA HIS A 242 -13.89 9.67 -18.61
C HIS A 242 -12.41 9.55 -19.02
N ASN A 243 -11.47 10.02 -18.19
CA ASN A 243 -10.03 9.94 -18.48
C ASN A 243 -9.57 8.48 -18.68
N ARG A 244 -10.03 7.56 -17.82
CA ARG A 244 -9.73 6.12 -17.96
C ARG A 244 -10.17 5.58 -19.32
N LYS A 245 -11.42 5.86 -19.73
CA LYS A 245 -11.96 5.45 -21.04
C LYS A 245 -11.18 6.06 -22.20
N TYR A 246 -10.77 7.32 -22.07
CA TYR A 246 -10.01 8.03 -23.11
C TYR A 246 -8.64 7.39 -23.35
N LEU A 247 -7.88 7.17 -22.29
CA LEU A 247 -6.57 6.52 -22.36
C LEU A 247 -6.66 5.04 -22.78
N ASP A 248 -7.74 4.33 -22.42
CA ASP A 248 -7.99 2.95 -22.91
C ASP A 248 -8.32 2.92 -24.42
N LEU A 249 -9.05 3.91 -24.95
CA LEU A 249 -9.28 4.02 -26.38
C LEU A 249 -7.99 4.37 -27.12
N PHE A 250 -7.18 5.28 -26.57
CA PHE A 250 -5.86 5.63 -27.10
C PHE A 250 -4.91 4.42 -27.14
N ALA A 251 -4.85 3.65 -26.05
CA ALA A 251 -4.12 2.39 -25.99
C ALA A 251 -4.51 1.46 -27.14
N THR A 252 -5.81 1.27 -27.33
CA THR A 252 -6.37 0.28 -28.27
C THR A 252 -6.29 0.72 -29.73
N LYS A 253 -6.49 2.01 -30.02
CA LYS A 253 -6.64 2.55 -31.39
C LYS A 253 -5.36 3.19 -31.93
N ILE A 254 -4.41 3.54 -31.07
CA ILE A 254 -3.19 4.25 -31.45
C ILE A 254 -1.95 3.46 -30.98
N THR A 255 -1.77 3.28 -29.67
CA THR A 255 -0.50 2.78 -29.11
C THR A 255 -0.23 1.31 -29.42
N TYR A 256 -1.26 0.47 -29.39
CA TYR A 256 -1.17 -0.97 -29.58
C TYR A 256 -1.97 -1.47 -30.80
N ALA A 257 -2.33 -0.56 -31.72
CA ALA A 257 -3.06 -0.92 -32.94
C ALA A 257 -2.15 -1.68 -33.93
N GLU A 258 -2.65 -2.79 -34.50
CA GLU A 258 -1.90 -3.60 -35.49
C GLU A 258 -1.52 -2.80 -36.75
N LYS A 259 -2.37 -1.84 -37.12
CA LYS A 259 -2.08 -0.83 -38.15
C LYS A 259 -2.45 0.54 -37.60
N LYS A 260 -1.59 1.53 -37.82
CA LYS A 260 -1.92 2.93 -37.52
C LYS A 260 -3.08 3.41 -38.40
N PRO A 261 -4.17 3.95 -37.81
CA PRO A 261 -5.23 4.64 -38.55
C PRO A 261 -4.72 5.97 -39.13
N LYS A 262 -5.46 6.56 -40.08
CA LYS A 262 -5.17 7.91 -40.59
C LYS A 262 -5.56 9.01 -39.60
N PRO A 263 -5.01 10.25 -39.71
CA PRO A 263 -5.38 11.37 -38.85
C PRO A 263 -6.90 11.62 -38.76
N GLU A 264 -7.62 11.53 -39.87
CA GLU A 264 -9.08 11.75 -39.91
C GLU A 264 -9.86 10.59 -39.29
N GLU A 265 -9.36 9.36 -39.42
CA GLU A 265 -9.94 8.16 -38.79
C GLU A 265 -9.79 8.20 -37.27
N ILE A 266 -8.67 8.75 -36.75
CA ILE A 266 -8.48 9.03 -35.32
C ILE A 266 -9.50 10.06 -34.83
N GLN A 267 -9.60 11.20 -35.52
CA GLN A 267 -10.54 12.27 -35.15
C GLN A 267 -11.98 11.74 -35.04
N GLU A 268 -12.48 11.07 -36.08
CA GLU A 268 -13.85 10.54 -36.09
C GLU A 268 -14.07 9.45 -35.01
N THR A 269 -13.06 8.61 -34.75
CA THR A 269 -13.13 7.57 -33.71
C THR A 269 -13.30 8.15 -32.32
N PHE A 270 -12.49 9.16 -31.96
CA PHE A 270 -12.56 9.78 -30.64
C PHE A 270 -13.78 10.69 -30.49
N LYS A 271 -14.13 11.45 -31.53
CA LYS A 271 -15.36 12.25 -31.56
C LYS A 271 -16.62 11.41 -31.35
N THR A 272 -16.69 10.24 -32.01
CA THR A 272 -17.81 9.30 -31.85
C THR A 272 -17.84 8.68 -30.45
N ALA A 273 -16.67 8.29 -29.92
CA ALA A 273 -16.57 7.63 -28.62
C ALA A 273 -16.85 8.58 -27.43
N PHE A 274 -16.59 9.88 -27.60
CA PHE A 274 -16.76 10.91 -26.57
C PHE A 274 -17.70 12.01 -27.04
N ALA A 275 -18.85 11.64 -27.61
CA ALA A 275 -19.84 12.58 -28.15
C ALA A 275 -20.47 13.55 -27.10
N GLN A 276 -20.18 13.38 -25.81
CA GLN A 276 -20.51 14.33 -24.75
C GLN A 276 -19.46 15.44 -24.57
N CYS A 277 -18.30 15.32 -25.21
CA CYS A 277 -17.32 16.39 -25.27
C CYS A 277 -17.77 17.49 -26.22
N SER A 278 -17.35 18.72 -25.91
CA SER A 278 -17.65 19.90 -26.72
C SER A 278 -16.90 19.88 -28.05
N THR A 279 -17.61 20.23 -29.13
CA THR A 279 -17.04 20.26 -30.48
C THR A 279 -16.34 21.59 -30.81
N SER A 280 -16.34 22.55 -29.88
CA SER A 280 -15.71 23.88 -30.02
C SER A 280 -14.22 23.77 -30.37
N ASN A 281 -13.53 22.86 -29.69
CA ASN A 281 -12.08 22.66 -29.72
C ASN A 281 -11.64 21.35 -30.40
N ASP A 282 -12.54 20.65 -31.10
CA ASP A 282 -12.24 19.42 -31.87
C ASP A 282 -11.01 19.59 -32.78
N GLY A 283 -10.97 20.68 -33.54
CA GLY A 283 -9.88 20.97 -34.48
C GLY A 283 -8.53 21.19 -33.79
N PHE A 284 -8.53 21.47 -32.49
CA PHE A 284 -7.33 21.53 -31.65
C PHE A 284 -7.04 20.12 -31.08
N PHE A 285 -7.78 19.67 -30.07
CA PHE A 285 -7.51 18.41 -29.36
C PHE A 285 -7.48 17.19 -30.31
N LEU A 286 -8.52 16.98 -31.11
CA LEU A 286 -8.60 15.82 -32.01
C LEU A 286 -7.77 16.01 -33.26
N GLY A 287 -7.74 17.23 -33.81
CA GLY A 287 -6.94 17.59 -34.98
C GLY A 287 -5.48 17.19 -34.80
N PHE A 288 -4.89 17.64 -33.69
CA PHE A 288 -3.50 17.38 -33.37
C PHE A 288 -3.23 15.97 -32.82
N LEU A 289 -4.16 15.36 -32.09
CA LEU A 289 -4.13 13.93 -31.77
C LEU A 289 -4.00 13.07 -33.06
N GLY A 290 -4.78 13.41 -34.09
CA GLY A 290 -4.73 12.77 -35.39
C GLY A 290 -3.41 12.98 -36.12
N GLU A 291 -2.95 14.23 -36.24
CA GLU A 291 -1.71 14.58 -36.95
C GLU A 291 -0.43 14.05 -36.25
N CYS A 292 -0.42 13.92 -34.92
CA CYS A 292 0.71 13.38 -34.17
C CYS A 292 0.88 11.86 -34.34
N HIS A 293 -0.25 11.13 -34.36
CA HIS A 293 -0.25 9.67 -34.20
C HIS A 293 -0.66 8.89 -35.44
N GLY A 294 -1.37 9.53 -36.39
CA GLY A 294 -1.90 8.89 -37.59
C GLY A 294 -0.87 8.53 -38.66
N GLU A 295 -1.19 7.54 -39.48
CA GLU A 295 -0.39 7.13 -40.64
C GLU A 295 -0.32 8.27 -41.67
N GLY A 296 0.87 8.84 -41.86
CA GLY A 296 1.10 9.98 -42.76
C GLY A 296 0.79 11.36 -42.16
N GLY A 297 0.45 11.44 -40.86
CA GLY A 297 0.28 12.70 -40.16
C GLY A 297 1.57 13.51 -40.04
N LYS A 298 1.44 14.84 -40.05
CA LYS A 298 2.57 15.79 -40.08
C LYS A 298 3.30 15.93 -38.74
N GLY A 299 2.70 15.49 -37.63
CA GLY A 299 3.18 15.80 -36.29
C GLY A 299 2.77 17.19 -35.80
N TRP A 300 3.04 17.45 -34.52
CA TRP A 300 2.92 18.79 -33.94
C TRP A 300 4.14 19.64 -34.32
N PRO A 301 3.97 20.86 -34.89
CA PRO A 301 5.10 21.70 -35.29
C PRO A 301 6.09 22.05 -34.17
N GLU A 302 5.62 22.23 -32.93
CA GLU A 302 6.52 22.47 -31.79
C GLU A 302 7.26 21.18 -31.36
N ASN A 303 6.71 19.99 -31.62
CA ASN A 303 7.38 18.70 -31.36
C ASN A 303 8.46 18.40 -32.44
N GLU A 304 8.26 18.87 -33.67
CA GLU A 304 9.29 18.86 -34.71
C GLU A 304 10.45 19.81 -34.37
N HIS A 305 10.16 21.02 -33.87
CA HIS A 305 11.18 21.99 -33.46
C HIS A 305 12.08 21.44 -32.33
N HIS A 306 11.49 20.67 -31.42
CA HIS A 306 12.17 20.08 -30.27
C HIS A 306 12.82 18.70 -30.54
N LYS A 307 12.86 18.24 -31.80
CA LYS A 307 13.44 16.95 -32.25
C LYS A 307 12.94 15.75 -31.46
N ILE A 308 11.70 15.79 -30.99
CA ILE A 308 11.18 14.83 -29.99
C ILE A 308 11.26 13.39 -30.50
N ARG A 309 10.91 13.16 -31.77
CA ARG A 309 10.98 11.85 -32.44
C ARG A 309 12.41 11.30 -32.65
N GLU A 310 13.45 12.12 -32.45
CA GLU A 310 14.86 11.71 -32.54
C GLU A 310 15.48 11.39 -31.17
N ARG A 311 14.79 11.71 -30.05
CA ARG A 311 15.29 11.49 -28.69
C ARG A 311 15.33 9.99 -28.37
N THR A 312 16.51 9.46 -28.13
CA THR A 312 16.68 8.09 -27.63
C THR A 312 16.50 8.03 -26.11
N ILE A 313 16.37 6.82 -25.55
CA ILE A 313 16.46 6.61 -24.09
C ILE A 313 17.77 7.18 -23.57
N ALA A 314 18.87 7.04 -24.32
CA ALA A 314 20.15 7.61 -23.97
C ALA A 314 20.19 9.15 -24.04
N ASP A 315 19.33 9.83 -24.79
CA ASP A 315 19.24 11.31 -24.78
C ASP A 315 18.37 11.82 -23.62
N MET A 316 17.49 10.98 -23.08
CA MET A 316 16.74 11.24 -21.84
C MET A 316 17.53 10.87 -20.57
N GLU A 317 18.63 10.11 -20.72
CA GLU A 317 19.56 9.71 -19.66
C GLU A 317 20.94 10.42 -19.76
N SER A 318 21.28 10.99 -20.92
CA SER A 318 22.53 11.73 -21.16
C SER A 318 22.38 13.19 -20.75
N PRO A 319 23.24 13.73 -19.87
CA PRO A 319 23.08 15.11 -19.44
C PRO A 319 24.04 16.07 -20.16
N ALA A 320 23.48 17.16 -20.71
CA ALA A 320 24.07 18.33 -21.37
C ALA A 320 23.95 18.40 -22.90
N ASP A 321 23.40 19.54 -23.35
CA ASP A 321 23.56 20.10 -24.69
C ASP A 321 25.02 20.60 -24.91
N PRO A 322 25.59 20.63 -26.13
CA PRO A 322 27.02 20.82 -26.34
C PRO A 322 27.60 22.23 -26.05
N PHE A 323 26.80 23.22 -25.63
CA PHE A 323 27.20 24.63 -25.69
C PHE A 323 27.32 25.44 -24.37
N ASP A 324 27.11 24.87 -23.17
CA ASP A 324 27.45 25.55 -21.90
C ASP A 324 28.41 24.73 -21.01
N ARG A 325 29.39 25.42 -20.42
CA ARG A 325 30.46 24.86 -19.59
C ARG A 325 30.22 24.98 -18.07
N SER A 326 29.05 25.45 -17.62
CA SER A 326 28.76 25.71 -16.20
C SER A 326 27.73 24.75 -15.55
N ARG A 327 28.18 23.50 -15.34
CA ARG A 327 27.54 22.36 -14.62
C ARG A 327 26.39 22.66 -13.62
N ARG A 328 25.27 21.94 -13.79
CA ARG A 328 24.80 20.82 -12.93
C ARG A 328 23.76 19.97 -13.70
N ARG A 329 23.55 18.70 -13.32
CA ARG A 329 22.81 17.69 -14.10
C ARG A 329 21.59 17.17 -13.31
N MET A 330 20.52 16.75 -14.01
CA MET A 330 19.32 16.10 -13.46
C MET A 330 19.02 14.77 -14.18
N THR A 331 18.27 13.89 -13.51
CA THR A 331 17.65 12.62 -13.98
C THR A 331 16.30 12.43 -13.25
N GLY A 332 15.36 11.55 -13.64
CA GLY A 332 15.26 10.68 -14.82
C GLY A 332 13.95 9.85 -14.78
N PRO A 333 12.83 10.28 -15.41
CA PRO A 333 11.49 9.85 -14.97
C PRO A 333 11.08 8.40 -15.25
N PHE A 334 11.73 7.70 -16.20
CA PHE A 334 11.17 6.52 -16.86
C PHE A 334 11.13 5.22 -16.02
N ALA A 335 11.82 5.15 -14.88
CA ALA A 335 11.89 3.93 -14.08
C ALA A 335 10.69 3.72 -13.12
N GLN A 336 9.93 4.78 -12.79
CA GLN A 336 8.93 4.71 -11.72
C GLN A 336 7.57 4.15 -12.18
N SER A 337 7.13 4.51 -13.39
CA SER A 337 5.74 4.27 -13.86
C SER A 337 5.35 2.81 -14.05
N ARG A 338 6.25 1.95 -14.54
CA ARG A 338 5.94 0.54 -14.86
C ARG A 338 5.61 -0.33 -13.64
N THR A 339 5.73 0.20 -12.42
CA THR A 339 5.71 -0.61 -11.18
C THR A 339 4.60 -0.30 -10.17
N LEU A 340 3.73 0.67 -10.42
CA LEU A 340 2.49 0.92 -9.67
C LEU A 340 1.27 0.23 -10.35
N CYS A 341 1.08 0.41 -11.65
CA CYS A 341 -0.19 0.13 -12.37
C CYS A 341 -0.62 -1.34 -12.30
N ARG A 342 0.35 -2.27 -12.35
CA ARG A 342 0.09 -3.71 -12.24
C ARG A 342 -0.38 -4.16 -10.86
N LYS A 343 -0.34 -3.30 -9.83
CA LYS A 343 -0.74 -3.63 -8.45
C LYS A 343 -2.13 -3.14 -8.06
N PHE A 344 -2.56 -1.96 -8.53
CA PHE A 344 -3.86 -1.38 -8.10
C PHE A 344 -5.07 -2.02 -8.78
N ARG A 345 -4.92 -2.62 -9.97
CA ARG A 345 -6.04 -3.31 -10.65
C ARG A 345 -6.61 -4.52 -9.87
N LYS A 346 -5.88 -5.10 -8.90
CA LYS A 346 -6.38 -6.13 -7.96
C LYS A 346 -7.07 -5.57 -6.70
N PHE A 347 -7.04 -4.25 -6.44
CA PHE A 347 -7.71 -3.65 -5.27
C PHE A 347 -9.24 -3.50 -5.44
N ARG A 348 -9.73 -3.40 -6.69
CA ARG A 348 -11.14 -3.05 -6.96
C ARG A 348 -12.12 -4.23 -7.02
N GLU A 349 -11.63 -5.47 -6.99
CA GLU A 349 -12.44 -6.68 -6.81
C GLU A 349 -12.41 -7.19 -5.34
N LEU A 350 -12.25 -6.28 -4.38
CA LEU A 350 -12.58 -6.59 -3.00
C LEU A 350 -14.10 -6.75 -2.89
N PRO A 351 -14.63 -7.92 -2.45
CA PRO A 351 -16.03 -7.98 -2.01
C PRO A 351 -16.22 -6.97 -0.87
N PRO A 352 -17.43 -6.43 -0.69
CA PRO A 352 -17.69 -5.39 0.32
C PRO A 352 -17.12 -5.82 1.67
N MET A 353 -16.41 -4.91 2.34
CA MET A 353 -16.05 -5.13 3.74
C MET A 353 -17.33 -5.48 4.48
N VAL A 354 -17.32 -6.64 5.16
CA VAL A 354 -18.38 -7.04 6.07
C VAL A 354 -18.24 -6.19 7.33
N THR A 355 -18.66 -4.93 7.22
CA THR A 355 -18.80 -3.96 8.32
C THR A 355 -20.04 -4.22 9.15
N ASP A 356 -20.99 -4.98 8.61
CA ASP A 356 -21.96 -5.71 9.39
C ASP A 356 -21.23 -6.79 10.21
N ILE A 357 -21.02 -6.53 11.50
CA ILE A 357 -21.18 -7.62 12.46
C ILE A 357 -22.59 -8.14 12.17
N PRO A 358 -22.79 -9.36 11.64
CA PRO A 358 -24.13 -9.83 11.32
C PRO A 358 -24.93 -9.73 12.60
N HIS A 359 -26.06 -9.02 12.55
CA HIS A 359 -27.03 -8.90 13.66
C HIS A 359 -27.06 -10.22 14.39
N VAL A 360 -26.86 -10.20 15.71
CA VAL A 360 -26.67 -11.40 16.53
C VAL A 360 -27.83 -12.37 16.30
N GLY A 361 -27.63 -13.26 15.32
CA GLY A 361 -28.50 -14.38 15.06
C GLY A 361 -28.45 -15.29 16.26
N GLU A 362 -29.46 -16.16 16.38
CA GLU A 362 -29.51 -17.10 17.49
C GLU A 362 -28.16 -17.79 17.68
N PHE A 363 -27.63 -17.73 18.90
CA PHE A 363 -26.38 -18.41 19.26
C PHE A 363 -26.45 -19.84 18.73
N PRO A 364 -25.54 -20.25 17.82
CA PRO A 364 -25.55 -21.59 17.27
C PRO A 364 -25.62 -22.60 18.40
N ALA A 365 -26.52 -23.59 18.32
CA ALA A 365 -26.88 -24.42 19.47
C ALA A 365 -25.66 -25.02 20.20
N PHE A 366 -24.57 -25.30 19.47
CA PHE A 366 -23.30 -25.78 19.99
C PHE A 366 -22.57 -24.83 20.95
N ILE A 367 -22.82 -23.51 20.93
CA ILE A 367 -22.16 -22.53 21.81
C ILE A 367 -22.77 -22.50 23.21
N ARG A 368 -24.00 -23.00 23.40
CA ARG A 368 -24.74 -22.93 24.67
C ARG A 368 -24.00 -23.56 25.86
N ASP A 369 -23.14 -24.55 25.59
CA ASP A 369 -22.36 -25.28 26.60
C ASP A 369 -20.93 -24.73 26.81
N ALA A 370 -20.50 -23.74 26.01
CA ALA A 370 -19.17 -23.15 26.12
C ALA A 370 -19.12 -22.10 27.24
N PRO A 371 -17.99 -21.94 27.96
CA PRO A 371 -17.84 -20.86 28.91
C PRO A 371 -17.90 -19.50 28.18
N PRO A 372 -18.49 -18.45 28.79
CA PRO A 372 -18.62 -17.13 28.16
C PRO A 372 -17.26 -16.43 27.95
N ARG A 373 -16.21 -16.90 28.63
CA ARG A 373 -14.83 -16.46 28.51
C ARG A 373 -13.90 -17.68 28.49
N ALA A 374 -12.92 -17.69 27.59
CA ALA A 374 -11.91 -18.73 27.50
C ALA A 374 -11.07 -18.78 28.79
N GLN A 375 -10.80 -19.99 29.28
CA GLN A 375 -9.98 -20.19 30.48
C GLN A 375 -8.50 -20.02 30.13
N LEU A 376 -7.79 -19.10 30.79
CA LEU A 376 -6.33 -19.04 30.70
C LEU A 376 -5.75 -20.13 31.61
N LEU A 377 -5.09 -21.13 31.01
CA LEU A 377 -4.56 -22.30 31.70
C LEU A 377 -3.04 -22.17 31.86
N PRO A 378 -2.53 -21.96 33.09
CA PRO A 378 -1.09 -21.81 33.32
C PRO A 378 -0.36 -23.14 33.19
N THR A 379 0.81 -23.13 32.56
CA THR A 379 1.68 -24.32 32.44
C THR A 379 2.96 -24.25 33.26
N SER A 380 3.10 -23.22 34.09
CA SER A 380 4.17 -23.06 35.07
C SER A 380 3.57 -22.67 36.43
N PRO A 381 4.05 -23.22 37.56
CA PRO A 381 5.08 -24.27 37.67
C PRO A 381 4.58 -25.64 37.14
N GLU A 382 5.49 -26.60 36.94
CA GLU A 382 5.18 -27.92 36.35
C GLU A 382 4.02 -28.66 37.03
N SER A 383 3.79 -28.44 38.33
CA SER A 383 2.65 -29.00 39.06
C SER A 383 1.27 -28.61 38.52
N THR A 384 1.14 -27.51 37.76
CA THR A 384 -0.11 -27.12 37.09
C THR A 384 -0.21 -27.64 35.65
N LEU A 385 0.91 -28.06 35.03
CA LEU A 385 0.95 -28.52 33.65
C LEU A 385 0.02 -29.72 33.41
N THR A 386 0.07 -30.73 34.28
CA THR A 386 -0.75 -31.95 34.12
C THR A 386 -2.25 -31.67 34.22
N SER A 387 -2.68 -30.79 35.13
CA SER A 387 -4.10 -30.42 35.25
C SER A 387 -4.54 -29.57 34.05
N SER A 388 -3.74 -28.58 33.64
CA SER A 388 -4.01 -27.76 32.44
C SER A 388 -4.13 -28.60 31.18
N LEU A 389 -3.23 -29.56 30.96
CA LEU A 389 -3.30 -30.49 29.81
C LEU A 389 -4.52 -31.43 29.86
N ARG A 390 -4.92 -31.91 31.04
CA ARG A 390 -6.15 -32.72 31.19
C ARG A 390 -7.42 -31.90 30.90
N THR A 391 -7.49 -30.66 31.39
CA THR A 391 -8.61 -29.75 31.10
C THR A 391 -8.68 -29.43 29.60
N ALA A 392 -7.55 -29.10 28.98
CA ALA A 392 -7.46 -28.85 27.54
C ALA A 392 -7.85 -30.08 26.70
N SER A 393 -7.35 -31.27 27.05
CA SER A 393 -7.72 -32.54 26.41
C SER A 393 -9.23 -32.81 26.51
N LYS A 394 -9.83 -32.64 27.69
CA LYS A 394 -11.28 -32.76 27.89
C LYS A 394 -12.06 -31.79 26.98
N LEU A 395 -11.69 -30.51 26.95
CA LEU A 395 -12.34 -29.50 26.11
C LEU A 395 -12.28 -29.87 24.63
N LEU A 396 -11.15 -30.39 24.14
CA LEU A 396 -10.99 -30.85 22.76
C LEU A 396 -11.89 -32.06 22.43
N HIS A 397 -12.07 -33.01 23.35
CA HIS A 397 -13.01 -34.13 23.19
C HIS A 397 -14.48 -33.68 23.23
N ASP A 398 -14.81 -32.75 24.11
CA ASP A 398 -16.12 -32.08 24.18
C ASP A 398 -16.36 -31.15 22.95
N GLY A 399 -15.36 -31.02 22.07
CA GLY A 399 -15.41 -30.31 20.80
C GLY A 399 -15.09 -28.82 20.86
N HIS A 400 -14.82 -28.27 22.05
CA HIS A 400 -14.47 -26.87 22.25
C HIS A 400 -13.02 -26.58 21.79
N PRO A 401 -12.79 -25.55 20.96
CA PRO A 401 -11.44 -25.18 20.57
C PRO A 401 -10.57 -24.76 21.74
N VAL A 402 -9.30 -25.16 21.72
CA VAL A 402 -8.27 -24.76 22.69
C VAL A 402 -7.12 -24.10 21.94
N ALA A 403 -6.70 -22.92 22.37
CA ALA A 403 -5.50 -22.29 21.84
C ALA A 403 -4.24 -22.77 22.58
N PHE A 404 -3.16 -22.98 21.84
CA PHE A 404 -1.89 -23.50 22.36
C PHE A 404 -0.69 -22.89 21.61
N PRO A 405 0.47 -22.70 22.27
CA PRO A 405 1.69 -22.22 21.62
C PRO A 405 2.27 -23.26 20.67
N THR A 406 2.92 -22.78 19.62
CA THR A 406 3.91 -23.53 18.85
C THR A 406 5.21 -22.73 18.84
N GLU A 407 6.29 -23.27 18.27
CA GLU A 407 7.51 -22.52 17.98
C GLU A 407 7.25 -21.38 16.98
N THR A 408 6.20 -21.46 16.17
CA THR A 408 5.85 -20.46 15.14
C THR A 408 4.95 -19.33 15.67
N VAL A 409 3.67 -19.65 15.86
CA VAL A 409 2.62 -18.77 16.39
C VAL A 409 1.64 -19.64 17.21
N TYR A 410 0.82 -19.04 18.08
CA TYR A 410 -0.23 -19.78 18.77
C TYR A 410 -1.28 -20.28 17.76
N GLY A 411 -1.65 -21.56 17.87
CA GLY A 411 -2.69 -22.20 17.06
C GLY A 411 -4.00 -22.36 17.84
N LEU A 412 -5.14 -22.25 17.17
CA LEU A 412 -6.48 -22.52 17.74
C LEU A 412 -6.91 -23.93 17.33
N GLY A 413 -6.62 -24.92 18.18
CA GLY A 413 -6.87 -26.33 17.90
C GLY A 413 -8.29 -26.77 18.17
N GLY A 414 -8.80 -27.63 17.29
CA GLY A 414 -9.97 -28.49 17.52
C GLY A 414 -9.72 -29.86 16.87
N SER A 415 -10.55 -30.85 17.19
CA SER A 415 -10.38 -32.21 16.63
C SER A 415 -10.56 -32.20 15.11
N ALA A 416 -9.51 -32.58 14.36
CA ALA A 416 -9.56 -32.68 12.90
C ALA A 416 -10.53 -33.77 12.40
N LEU A 417 -10.96 -34.66 13.30
CA LEU A 417 -11.90 -35.76 13.04
C LEU A 417 -13.37 -35.33 13.27
N SER A 418 -13.62 -34.09 13.70
CA SER A 418 -14.96 -33.61 14.08
C SER A 418 -15.35 -32.35 13.34
N SER A 419 -16.28 -32.48 12.38
CA SER A 419 -16.90 -31.35 11.66
C SER A 419 -17.44 -30.27 12.60
N ALA A 420 -18.04 -30.66 13.73
CA ALA A 420 -18.55 -29.73 14.73
C ALA A 420 -17.41 -28.94 15.43
N SER A 421 -16.30 -29.59 15.77
CA SER A 421 -15.14 -28.92 16.36
C SER A 421 -14.48 -27.96 15.36
N VAL A 422 -14.33 -28.39 14.10
CA VAL A 422 -13.76 -27.57 13.03
C VAL A 422 -14.64 -26.35 12.71
N LYS A 423 -15.97 -26.51 12.64
CA LYS A 423 -16.91 -25.38 12.46
C LYS A 423 -16.82 -24.34 13.57
N ARG A 424 -16.57 -24.75 14.83
CA ARG A 424 -16.31 -23.82 15.94
C ARG A 424 -15.03 -23.01 15.73
N ILE A 425 -13.96 -23.57 15.15
CA ILE A 425 -12.73 -22.83 14.81
C ILE A 425 -13.04 -21.72 13.79
N PHE A 426 -13.73 -22.06 12.70
CA PHE A 426 -14.12 -21.09 11.68
C PHE A 426 -14.99 -19.97 12.26
N TRP A 427 -15.99 -20.32 13.08
CA TRP A 427 -16.87 -19.37 13.75
C TRP A 427 -16.12 -18.45 14.72
N ALA A 428 -15.33 -19.02 15.64
CA ALA A 428 -14.57 -18.28 16.65
C ALA A 428 -13.68 -17.21 16.02
N LYS A 429 -13.00 -17.55 14.91
CA LYS A 429 -12.11 -16.65 14.18
C LYS A 429 -12.82 -15.67 13.23
N GLY A 430 -14.07 -15.93 12.85
CA GLY A 430 -14.70 -15.28 11.69
C GLY A 430 -13.93 -15.59 10.40
N ARG A 431 -13.60 -16.86 10.16
CA ARG A 431 -12.77 -17.32 9.02
C ARG A 431 -13.67 -17.89 7.90
N PRO A 432 -13.43 -17.54 6.62
CA PRO A 432 -14.09 -18.19 5.48
C PRO A 432 -13.85 -19.70 5.44
N ALA A 433 -14.89 -20.48 5.15
CA ALA A 433 -14.86 -21.95 5.20
C ALA A 433 -14.11 -22.60 4.02
N ASP A 434 -13.82 -21.84 2.96
CA ASP A 434 -13.04 -22.25 1.79
C ASP A 434 -11.51 -22.11 1.99
N ASN A 435 -11.07 -21.76 3.21
CA ASN A 435 -9.67 -21.58 3.55
C ASN A 435 -9.19 -22.72 4.48
N PRO A 436 -8.51 -23.76 3.94
CA PRO A 436 -8.22 -25.02 4.65
C PRO A 436 -7.36 -24.81 5.90
N LEU A 437 -7.29 -25.83 6.76
CA LEU A 437 -6.59 -25.82 8.04
C LEU A 437 -5.37 -26.76 8.04
N ILE A 438 -4.34 -26.42 8.81
CA ILE A 438 -3.18 -27.30 9.03
C ILE A 438 -3.49 -28.25 10.18
N VAL A 439 -3.39 -29.56 9.93
CA VAL A 439 -3.52 -30.60 10.95
C VAL A 439 -2.18 -30.78 11.67
N HIS A 440 -2.21 -30.73 13.00
CA HIS A 440 -1.05 -30.93 13.85
C HIS A 440 -1.08 -32.34 14.44
N VAL A 441 0.03 -33.06 14.29
CA VAL A 441 0.22 -34.44 14.78
C VAL A 441 1.39 -34.51 15.76
N SER A 442 1.46 -35.55 16.58
CA SER A 442 2.52 -35.73 17.58
C SER A 442 3.48 -36.89 17.34
N SER A 443 3.26 -37.66 16.27
CA SER A 443 4.12 -38.77 15.84
C SER A 443 3.86 -39.17 14.38
N ARG A 444 4.76 -39.99 13.81
CA ARG A 444 4.65 -40.54 12.45
C ARG A 444 3.52 -41.57 12.32
N GLU A 445 3.16 -42.26 13.41
CA GLU A 445 2.04 -43.19 13.45
C GLU A 445 0.70 -42.45 13.33
N MET A 446 0.55 -41.34 14.05
CA MET A 446 -0.64 -40.47 13.94
C MET A 446 -0.77 -39.86 12.54
N LEU A 447 0.34 -39.52 11.87
CA LEU A 447 0.31 -39.19 10.43
C LEU A 447 -0.17 -40.38 9.60
N ALA A 448 0.40 -41.57 9.80
CA ALA A 448 0.06 -42.76 9.01
C ALA A 448 -1.41 -43.18 9.14
N ASP A 449 -2.04 -42.96 10.30
CA ASP A 449 -3.46 -43.21 10.50
C ASP A 449 -4.36 -42.25 9.68
N LEU A 450 -3.90 -41.02 9.40
CA LEU A 450 -4.60 -40.02 8.58
C LEU A 450 -4.43 -40.21 7.07
N LEU A 451 -3.39 -40.93 6.63
CA LEU A 451 -3.02 -41.04 5.21
C LEU A 451 -3.57 -42.32 4.55
N PRO A 452 -3.89 -42.25 3.24
CA PRO A 452 -4.10 -43.45 2.45
C PRO A 452 -2.86 -44.34 2.47
N SER A 453 -3.02 -45.65 2.32
CA SER A 453 -1.93 -46.62 2.50
C SER A 453 -1.97 -47.77 1.50
N GLN A 454 -0.83 -48.41 1.27
CA GLN A 454 -0.64 -49.50 0.30
C GLN A 454 0.02 -50.72 0.95
N GLY A 455 -0.15 -51.89 0.33
CA GLY A 455 0.36 -53.16 0.83
C GLY A 455 -0.61 -53.86 1.79
N GLU A 456 -0.48 -55.18 1.87
CA GLU A 456 -1.41 -56.05 2.61
C GLU A 456 -0.91 -56.38 4.03
N GLY A 457 -1.86 -56.59 4.94
CA GLY A 457 -1.59 -57.01 6.32
C GLY A 457 -0.61 -56.08 7.06
N ASP A 458 0.35 -56.67 7.75
CA ASP A 458 1.38 -55.96 8.53
C ASP A 458 2.38 -55.18 7.67
N LYS A 459 2.36 -55.36 6.33
CA LYS A 459 3.22 -54.61 5.39
C LYS A 459 2.60 -53.29 4.92
N ARG A 460 1.42 -52.93 5.44
CA ARG A 460 0.68 -51.74 5.03
C ARG A 460 1.42 -50.45 5.44
N ARG A 461 1.76 -49.61 4.46
CA ARG A 461 2.51 -48.35 4.64
C ARG A 461 1.74 -47.14 4.10
N PRO A 462 1.85 -45.94 4.72
CA PRO A 462 1.22 -44.72 4.20
C PRO A 462 1.82 -44.33 2.84
N VAL A 463 0.99 -43.73 1.98
CA VAL A 463 1.41 -43.15 0.70
C VAL A 463 2.01 -41.77 0.97
N ILE A 464 3.33 -41.73 1.04
CA ILE A 464 4.10 -40.51 1.26
C ILE A 464 4.76 -40.12 -0.08
N PRO A 465 4.65 -38.86 -0.53
CA PRO A 465 5.38 -38.38 -1.71
C PRO A 465 6.90 -38.60 -1.61
N PRO A 466 7.61 -38.82 -2.73
CA PRO A 466 9.07 -38.71 -2.77
C PRO A 466 9.57 -37.42 -2.10
N MET A 467 10.81 -37.43 -1.60
CA MET A 467 11.45 -36.33 -0.88
C MET A 467 10.88 -36.04 0.53
N TYR A 468 9.58 -36.26 0.78
CA TYR A 468 8.96 -35.89 2.06
C TYR A 468 9.54 -36.65 3.27
N GLU A 469 10.01 -37.89 3.11
CA GLU A 469 10.65 -38.61 4.22
C GLU A 469 11.91 -37.89 4.72
N ALA A 470 12.80 -37.46 3.81
CA ALA A 470 13.99 -36.69 4.16
C ALA A 470 13.63 -35.35 4.84
N LEU A 471 12.60 -34.66 4.32
CA LEU A 471 12.12 -33.42 4.92
C LEU A 471 11.53 -33.63 6.32
N MET A 472 10.79 -34.72 6.55
CA MET A 472 10.28 -35.07 7.87
C MET A 472 11.41 -35.47 8.84
N ASP A 473 12.39 -36.26 8.40
CA ASP A 473 13.54 -36.64 9.23
C ASP A 473 14.42 -35.45 9.61
N ARG A 474 14.51 -34.42 8.75
CA ARG A 474 15.33 -33.23 9.00
C ARG A 474 14.63 -32.11 9.77
N PHE A 475 13.34 -31.91 9.52
CA PHE A 475 12.59 -30.72 9.97
C PHE A 475 11.35 -31.02 10.82
N TRP A 476 11.00 -32.29 11.08
CA TRP A 476 9.94 -32.65 12.04
C TRP A 476 10.52 -33.34 13.29
N PRO A 477 10.10 -32.96 14.50
CA PRO A 477 9.20 -31.85 14.82
C PRO A 477 9.79 -30.47 14.48
N GLY A 478 9.00 -29.55 13.92
CA GLY A 478 9.47 -28.21 13.55
C GLY A 478 8.57 -27.39 12.61
N PRO A 479 9.06 -26.24 12.12
CA PRO A 479 8.27 -25.22 11.43
C PRO A 479 8.02 -25.52 9.94
N LEU A 480 8.00 -26.79 9.54
CA LEU A 480 7.67 -27.23 8.19
C LEU A 480 6.27 -27.85 8.14
N SER A 481 5.47 -27.51 7.13
CA SER A 481 4.17 -28.10 6.84
C SER A 481 4.17 -28.71 5.44
N LEU A 482 3.69 -29.94 5.32
CA LEU A 482 3.72 -30.72 4.10
C LEU A 482 2.28 -31.01 3.63
N ILE A 483 2.01 -30.85 2.33
CA ILE A 483 0.70 -31.14 1.74
C ILE A 483 0.69 -32.59 1.24
N PHE A 484 -0.16 -33.42 1.86
CA PHE A 484 -0.33 -34.83 1.54
C PHE A 484 -1.65 -35.05 0.76
N PRO A 485 -1.68 -35.95 -0.24
CA PRO A 485 -2.93 -36.32 -0.91
C PRO A 485 -3.79 -37.21 -0.01
N ILE A 486 -5.11 -37.03 -0.07
CA ILE A 486 -6.08 -37.88 0.63
C ILE A 486 -6.91 -38.70 -0.36
N ALA A 487 -7.52 -39.79 0.12
CA ALA A 487 -8.33 -40.70 -0.69
C ALA A 487 -9.78 -40.22 -0.85
N THR A 488 -9.98 -39.12 -1.58
CA THR A 488 -11.34 -38.70 -2.01
C THR A 488 -11.91 -39.71 -3.01
N GLY A 489 -13.19 -40.07 -2.85
CA GLY A 489 -13.87 -41.03 -3.72
C GLY A 489 -13.86 -40.60 -5.20
N ARG A 490 -13.35 -41.50 -6.07
CA ARG A 490 -13.07 -41.36 -7.53
C ARG A 490 -11.68 -40.77 -7.87
N LYS A 491 -10.81 -41.62 -8.44
CA LYS A 491 -9.58 -41.30 -9.22
C LYS A 491 -8.76 -40.07 -8.74
N GLY A 492 -8.51 -39.96 -7.43
CA GLY A 492 -7.74 -38.86 -6.84
C GLY A 492 -6.22 -38.95 -7.03
N THR A 493 -5.49 -37.90 -6.67
CA THR A 493 -4.01 -37.80 -6.75
C THR A 493 -3.27 -38.93 -6.05
N ALA A 494 -3.79 -39.44 -4.93
CA ALA A 494 -3.25 -40.63 -4.25
C ALA A 494 -3.16 -41.86 -5.18
N THR A 495 -4.08 -42.02 -6.13
CA THR A 495 -4.03 -43.12 -7.12
C THR A 495 -2.99 -42.91 -8.24
N ARG A 496 -2.49 -41.68 -8.44
CA ARG A 496 -1.36 -41.42 -9.37
C ARG A 496 -0.01 -41.79 -8.74
N LEU A 497 0.17 -41.50 -7.44
CA LEU A 497 1.34 -41.94 -6.66
C LEU A 497 1.44 -43.46 -6.56
N ALA A 498 0.28 -44.13 -6.54
CA ALA A 498 0.16 -45.55 -6.25
C ALA A 498 0.70 -46.52 -7.31
N ARG A 499 1.09 -46.06 -8.51
CA ARG A 499 1.57 -46.88 -9.65
C ARG A 499 0.77 -48.18 -9.82
N ASP A 500 -0.53 -48.04 -10.15
CA ASP A 500 -1.51 -49.10 -10.40
C ASP A 500 -1.75 -50.12 -9.26
N THR A 501 -1.17 -49.91 -8.07
CA THR A 501 -1.36 -50.77 -6.90
C THR A 501 -2.59 -50.31 -6.09
N PRO A 502 -3.43 -51.22 -5.54
CA PRO A 502 -4.59 -50.85 -4.72
C PRO A 502 -4.22 -49.93 -3.54
N VAL A 503 -5.04 -48.90 -3.32
CA VAL A 503 -4.89 -47.95 -2.21
C VAL A 503 -6.02 -48.16 -1.22
N HIS A 504 -5.66 -48.36 0.05
CA HIS A 504 -6.58 -48.49 1.16
C HIS A 504 -6.89 -47.11 1.78
N GLN A 505 -8.16 -46.90 2.14
CA GLN A 505 -8.63 -45.71 2.87
C GLN A 505 -7.89 -45.54 4.22
N PRO A 506 -7.65 -44.29 4.69
CA PRO A 506 -7.00 -44.04 5.97
C PRO A 506 -7.77 -44.67 7.15
N ARG A 507 -7.08 -44.85 8.28
CA ARG A 507 -7.71 -45.42 9.50
C ARG A 507 -8.56 -44.38 10.23
N LEU A 508 -8.20 -43.11 10.13
CA LEU A 508 -8.91 -41.97 10.69
C LEU A 508 -9.29 -41.01 9.56
N THR A 509 -10.59 -40.71 9.45
CA THR A 509 -11.12 -39.78 8.45
C THR A 509 -11.14 -38.37 9.03
N ILE A 510 -10.47 -37.43 8.35
CA ILE A 510 -10.57 -36.00 8.65
C ILE A 510 -11.92 -35.44 8.19
N ALA A 511 -12.43 -34.41 8.87
CA ALA A 511 -13.64 -33.72 8.45
C ALA A 511 -13.39 -32.88 7.18
N ASP A 512 -14.34 -32.84 6.25
CA ASP A 512 -14.22 -32.13 4.97
C ASP A 512 -13.92 -30.63 5.13
N GLU A 513 -14.38 -30.02 6.23
CA GLU A 513 -14.09 -28.61 6.54
C GLU A 513 -12.61 -28.35 6.87
N VAL A 514 -11.82 -29.38 7.19
CA VAL A 514 -10.36 -29.25 7.37
C VAL A 514 -9.67 -28.96 6.04
N THR A 515 -10.07 -29.64 4.97
CA THR A 515 -9.45 -29.50 3.64
C THR A 515 -10.20 -28.52 2.73
N ALA A 516 -11.30 -27.92 3.18
CA ALA A 516 -12.24 -27.20 2.32
C ALA A 516 -12.71 -28.06 1.12
N ALA A 517 -12.93 -29.36 1.37
CA ALA A 517 -13.23 -30.41 0.38
C ALA A 517 -12.18 -30.60 -0.74
N LEU A 518 -10.93 -30.14 -0.53
CA LEU A 518 -9.81 -30.41 -1.45
C LEU A 518 -9.30 -31.85 -1.32
N PRO A 519 -8.69 -32.41 -2.39
CA PRO A 519 -8.14 -33.79 -2.40
C PRO A 519 -6.78 -33.92 -1.69
N SER A 520 -6.42 -32.96 -0.84
CA SER A 520 -5.18 -32.95 -0.06
C SER A 520 -5.39 -32.31 1.31
N VAL A 521 -4.51 -32.64 2.26
CA VAL A 521 -4.47 -32.11 3.62
C VAL A 521 -3.07 -31.60 3.93
N CYS A 522 -2.97 -30.42 4.54
CA CYS A 522 -1.71 -29.89 5.02
C CYS A 522 -1.46 -30.37 6.47
N VAL A 523 -0.32 -31.00 6.73
CA VAL A 523 0.01 -31.59 8.03
C VAL A 523 1.34 -31.05 8.54
N ARG A 524 1.50 -30.96 9.87
CA ARG A 524 2.73 -30.58 10.55
C ARG A 524 2.89 -31.33 11.88
N MET A 525 4.13 -31.60 12.27
CA MET A 525 4.47 -31.97 13.64
C MET A 525 5.21 -30.79 14.29
N PRO A 526 4.59 -29.99 15.20
CA PRO A 526 5.22 -28.80 15.79
C PRO A 526 6.34 -29.18 16.77
N SER A 527 7.44 -28.42 16.84
CA SER A 527 8.53 -28.70 17.79
C SER A 527 8.26 -28.29 19.22
N HIS A 528 7.24 -27.47 19.48
CA HIS A 528 6.94 -26.97 20.82
C HIS A 528 6.52 -28.10 21.80
N PRO A 529 7.22 -28.30 22.94
CA PRO A 529 6.95 -29.41 23.86
C PRO A 529 5.51 -29.46 24.35
N LEU A 530 4.91 -28.30 24.67
CA LEU A 530 3.53 -28.21 25.14
C LEU A 530 2.49 -28.59 24.06
N ALA A 531 2.77 -28.30 22.78
CA ALA A 531 1.90 -28.68 21.67
C ALA A 531 1.91 -30.21 21.49
N LEU A 532 3.10 -30.81 21.46
CA LEU A 532 3.26 -32.26 21.39
C LEU A 532 2.63 -32.95 22.60
N ALA A 533 2.79 -32.40 23.81
CA ALA A 533 2.16 -32.93 25.02
C ALA A 533 0.62 -32.86 24.96
N LEU A 534 0.05 -31.75 24.49
CA LEU A 534 -1.40 -31.61 24.28
C LEU A 534 -1.95 -32.63 23.28
N ILE A 535 -1.32 -32.72 22.09
CA ILE A 535 -1.76 -33.63 21.02
C ILE A 535 -1.68 -35.09 21.48
N ARG A 536 -0.63 -35.48 22.22
CA ARG A 536 -0.50 -36.82 22.84
C ARG A 536 -1.52 -37.06 23.94
N GLN A 537 -1.75 -36.09 24.83
CA GLN A 537 -2.69 -36.21 25.95
C GLN A 537 -4.16 -36.24 25.51
N ALA A 538 -4.49 -35.58 24.39
CA ALA A 538 -5.80 -35.68 23.74
C ALA A 538 -5.90 -36.93 22.85
N ASN A 539 -4.78 -37.47 22.39
CA ASN A 539 -4.73 -38.53 21.36
C ASN A 539 -5.60 -38.18 20.14
N LEU A 540 -5.56 -36.91 19.72
CA LEU A 540 -6.36 -36.36 18.63
C LEU A 540 -5.46 -35.55 17.69
N PRO A 541 -5.53 -35.77 16.36
CA PRO A 541 -4.93 -34.86 15.40
C PRO A 541 -5.71 -33.53 15.43
N LEU A 542 -5.00 -32.41 15.60
CA LEU A 542 -5.63 -31.10 15.85
C LEU A 542 -5.58 -30.22 14.61
N ALA A 543 -6.74 -29.89 14.04
CA ALA A 543 -6.83 -28.84 13.03
C ALA A 543 -6.63 -27.50 13.74
N ALA A 544 -5.58 -26.75 13.37
CA ALA A 544 -5.17 -25.53 14.06
C ALA A 544 -4.62 -24.47 13.08
N PRO A 545 -5.44 -23.49 12.67
CA PRO A 545 -4.94 -22.21 12.14
C PRO A 545 -4.39 -21.35 13.29
N SER A 546 -3.74 -20.23 12.97
CA SER A 546 -3.32 -19.21 13.94
C SER A 546 -4.47 -18.72 14.84
N ALA A 547 -4.21 -18.43 16.11
CA ALA A 547 -5.23 -18.16 17.14
C ALA A 547 -5.72 -16.69 17.25
N ASN A 548 -5.77 -15.98 16.13
CA ASN A 548 -6.27 -14.60 16.00
C ASN A 548 -7.68 -14.54 15.39
N LEU A 549 -8.35 -13.40 15.52
CA LEU A 549 -9.44 -13.03 14.60
C LEU A 549 -8.89 -12.93 13.17
N SER A 550 -9.72 -13.24 12.17
CA SER A 550 -9.36 -13.02 10.76
C SER A 550 -8.86 -11.60 10.52
N THR A 551 -8.04 -11.43 9.47
CA THR A 551 -7.27 -10.22 9.10
C THR A 551 -6.23 -9.69 10.10
N ARG A 552 -6.40 -9.83 11.43
CA ARG A 552 -5.42 -9.35 12.43
C ARG A 552 -4.04 -10.06 12.33
N PRO A 553 -2.95 -9.48 12.91
CA PRO A 553 -1.65 -10.16 13.01
C PRO A 553 -1.73 -11.46 13.81
N SER A 554 -0.94 -12.47 13.42
CA SER A 554 -0.91 -13.76 14.13
C SER A 554 -0.42 -13.60 15.58
N PRO A 555 -0.90 -14.42 16.53
CA PRO A 555 -0.57 -14.26 17.94
C PRO A 555 0.71 -15.04 18.29
N THR A 556 1.70 -14.35 18.83
CA THR A 556 2.95 -14.95 19.34
C THR A 556 2.97 -15.16 20.86
N THR A 557 1.89 -14.81 21.58
CA THR A 557 1.74 -14.96 23.04
C THR A 557 0.31 -15.33 23.42
N ALA A 558 0.10 -15.89 24.60
CA ALA A 558 -1.24 -16.15 25.14
C ALA A 558 -2.05 -14.86 25.32
N ALA A 559 -1.41 -13.74 25.69
CA ALA A 559 -2.05 -12.43 25.78
C ALA A 559 -2.63 -11.96 24.44
N HIS A 560 -1.91 -12.19 23.33
CA HIS A 560 -2.41 -11.90 21.98
C HIS A 560 -3.67 -12.72 21.65
N VAL A 561 -3.72 -13.99 22.06
CA VAL A 561 -4.91 -14.84 21.88
C VAL A 561 -6.08 -14.35 22.74
N MET A 562 -5.83 -14.05 24.02
CA MET A 562 -6.87 -13.57 24.94
C MET A 562 -7.50 -12.25 24.46
N SER A 563 -6.70 -11.35 23.87
CA SER A 563 -7.19 -10.09 23.28
C SER A 563 -8.10 -10.28 22.05
N ASP A 564 -7.99 -11.40 21.34
CA ASP A 564 -8.73 -11.65 20.09
C ASP A 564 -9.92 -12.60 20.28
N LEU A 565 -9.71 -13.66 21.06
CA LEU A 565 -10.61 -14.82 21.16
C LEU A 565 -11.06 -15.11 22.60
N GLY A 566 -10.62 -14.31 23.58
CA GLY A 566 -10.86 -14.57 24.99
C GLY A 566 -12.32 -14.47 25.42
N GLU A 567 -13.14 -13.61 24.81
CA GLU A 567 -14.50 -13.29 25.29
C GLU A 567 -15.58 -13.57 24.22
N GLY A 568 -16.62 -14.34 24.58
CA GLY A 568 -17.78 -14.59 23.72
C GLY A 568 -17.54 -15.43 22.45
N ARG A 569 -16.29 -15.82 22.14
CA ARG A 569 -15.93 -16.52 20.90
C ARG A 569 -16.02 -18.05 20.96
N GLY A 570 -16.55 -18.63 22.04
CA GLY A 570 -16.77 -20.08 22.17
C GLY A 570 -15.49 -20.93 22.23
N VAL A 571 -14.33 -20.30 22.46
CA VAL A 571 -13.04 -20.95 22.75
C VAL A 571 -13.06 -21.41 24.21
N GLY A 572 -12.73 -22.68 24.45
CA GLY A 572 -12.78 -23.26 25.79
C GLY A 572 -11.63 -22.78 26.67
N ALA A 573 -10.41 -22.79 26.14
CA ALA A 573 -9.21 -22.42 26.88
C ALA A 573 -8.07 -21.87 25.99
N VAL A 574 -7.12 -21.20 26.63
CA VAL A 574 -5.81 -20.79 26.10
C VAL A 574 -4.75 -21.36 27.05
N LEU A 575 -3.88 -22.24 26.58
CA LEU A 575 -2.70 -22.68 27.32
C LEU A 575 -1.63 -21.60 27.23
N ASP A 576 -1.20 -21.06 28.36
CA ASP A 576 -0.11 -20.09 28.40
C ASP A 576 1.24 -20.79 28.53
N GLY A 577 2.01 -20.77 27.45
CA GLY A 577 3.39 -21.28 27.40
C GLY A 577 4.41 -20.24 26.94
N GLY A 578 4.14 -18.94 27.16
CA GLY A 578 5.09 -17.87 26.85
C GLY A 578 5.12 -17.41 25.39
N GLU A 579 6.27 -16.91 24.95
CA GLU A 579 6.52 -16.34 23.62
C GLU A 579 6.93 -17.41 22.60
N CYS A 580 6.44 -17.30 21.36
CA CYS A 580 6.86 -18.17 20.25
C CYS A 580 8.28 -17.83 19.76
N GLU A 581 9.12 -18.84 19.56
CA GLU A 581 10.54 -18.69 19.20
C GLU A 581 10.75 -18.06 17.81
N VAL A 582 10.00 -18.49 16.78
CA VAL A 582 10.19 -18.09 15.37
C VAL A 582 9.37 -16.85 14.99
N GLY A 583 8.21 -16.65 15.60
CA GLY A 583 7.33 -15.47 15.41
C GLY A 583 6.58 -15.35 14.09
N VAL A 584 6.94 -16.11 13.04
CA VAL A 584 6.17 -16.25 11.78
C VAL A 584 5.65 -17.69 11.61
N GLU A 585 4.64 -17.89 10.74
CA GLU A 585 4.06 -19.23 10.54
C GLU A 585 5.03 -20.22 9.86
N SER A 586 4.67 -21.50 9.87
CA SER A 586 5.43 -22.56 9.19
C SER A 586 5.53 -22.34 7.68
N THR A 587 6.65 -22.80 7.12
CA THR A 587 6.83 -22.96 5.68
C THR A 587 5.89 -24.04 5.18
N VAL A 588 5.23 -23.82 4.04
CA VAL A 588 4.31 -24.82 3.46
C VAL A 588 4.87 -25.32 2.13
N VAL A 589 5.08 -26.62 2.03
CA VAL A 589 5.59 -27.30 0.84
C VAL A 589 4.53 -28.23 0.25
N ASP A 590 4.45 -28.19 -1.07
CA ASP A 590 3.66 -29.08 -1.92
C ASP A 590 4.58 -29.85 -2.88
N TRP A 591 4.29 -31.11 -3.15
CA TRP A 591 5.05 -31.93 -4.09
C TRP A 591 4.30 -32.08 -5.40
N VAL A 592 4.98 -31.78 -6.49
CA VAL A 592 4.46 -31.87 -7.86
C VAL A 592 4.97 -33.18 -8.47
N PRO A 593 4.06 -34.10 -8.87
CA PRO A 593 4.46 -35.31 -9.55
C PRO A 593 5.13 -34.99 -10.90
N PRO A 594 6.13 -35.77 -11.32
CA PRO A 594 6.72 -35.61 -12.64
C PRO A 594 5.68 -35.89 -13.72
N GLU A 595 5.87 -35.28 -14.89
CA GLU A 595 5.08 -35.63 -16.07
C GLU A 595 5.31 -37.10 -16.46
N ARG A 596 4.31 -37.69 -17.12
CA ARG A 596 4.50 -39.02 -17.72
C ARG A 596 5.60 -38.87 -18.77
N ASP A 597 6.59 -39.76 -18.71
CA ASP A 597 7.77 -39.83 -19.58
C ASP A 597 8.98 -38.94 -19.19
N ALA A 598 8.96 -38.26 -18.03
CA ALA A 598 10.15 -37.59 -17.50
C ALA A 598 11.22 -38.59 -16.99
N ALA A 599 12.46 -38.45 -17.47
CA ALA A 599 13.57 -39.38 -17.21
C ALA A 599 13.95 -39.50 -15.71
N ASP A 600 13.83 -38.40 -14.96
CA ASP A 600 14.28 -38.27 -13.57
C ASP A 600 13.35 -38.93 -12.55
N GLY A 601 12.09 -39.23 -12.89
CA GLY A 601 11.14 -40.00 -12.07
C GLY A 601 10.72 -39.47 -10.69
N GLU A 602 11.33 -38.40 -10.16
CA GLU A 602 11.25 -37.96 -8.76
C GLU A 602 10.26 -36.81 -8.47
N GLY A 603 9.95 -35.97 -9.47
CA GLY A 603 9.09 -34.79 -9.31
C GLY A 603 9.83 -33.53 -8.82
N SER A 604 9.07 -32.51 -8.41
CA SER A 604 9.60 -31.24 -7.91
C SER A 604 8.81 -30.72 -6.70
N LEU A 605 9.33 -29.70 -6.02
CA LEU A 605 8.68 -29.09 -4.86
C LEU A 605 8.26 -27.65 -5.13
N ARG A 606 7.16 -27.24 -4.50
CA ARG A 606 6.69 -25.85 -4.45
C ARG A 606 6.57 -25.38 -3.01
N VAL A 607 7.27 -24.31 -2.64
CA VAL A 607 7.02 -23.59 -1.39
C VAL A 607 5.83 -22.66 -1.63
N LEU A 608 4.66 -23.00 -1.11
CA LEU A 608 3.42 -22.22 -1.28
C LEU A 608 3.29 -21.08 -0.25
N ARG A 609 4.09 -21.11 0.81
CA ARG A 609 4.18 -20.05 1.83
C ARG A 609 5.56 -20.09 2.46
N ALA A 610 6.30 -18.98 2.45
CA ALA A 610 7.54 -18.86 3.20
C ALA A 610 7.27 -18.80 4.71
N GLY A 611 8.20 -19.31 5.51
CA GLY A 611 8.08 -19.42 6.96
C GLY A 611 9.41 -19.77 7.63
N GLY A 612 9.34 -20.45 8.78
CA GLY A 612 10.50 -20.75 9.63
C GLY A 612 11.54 -21.74 9.10
N VAL A 613 11.28 -22.46 7.99
CA VAL A 613 12.29 -23.25 7.26
C VAL A 613 12.50 -22.64 5.88
N THR A 614 13.73 -22.31 5.51
CA THR A 614 13.98 -21.58 4.26
C THR A 614 14.01 -22.51 3.04
N ALA A 615 13.85 -21.95 1.84
CA ALA A 615 13.94 -22.74 0.60
C ALA A 615 15.34 -23.34 0.41
N GLU A 616 16.37 -22.62 0.87
CA GLU A 616 17.78 -22.98 0.81
C GLU A 616 18.10 -24.14 1.78
N GLU A 617 17.47 -24.16 2.97
CA GLU A 617 17.55 -25.29 3.90
C GLU A 617 16.87 -26.55 3.34
N ILE A 618 15.69 -26.40 2.72
CA ILE A 618 14.99 -27.49 2.04
C ILE A 618 15.88 -28.05 0.92
N GLU A 619 16.49 -27.19 0.10
CA GLU A 619 17.37 -27.62 -0.98
C GLU A 619 18.62 -28.36 -0.46
N ALA A 620 19.24 -27.87 0.61
CA ALA A 620 20.35 -28.56 1.27
C ALA A 620 19.94 -29.95 1.76
N CYS A 621 18.80 -30.07 2.43
CA CYS A 621 18.25 -31.35 2.89
C CYS A 621 18.03 -32.34 1.73
N LEU A 622 17.58 -31.88 0.57
CA LEU A 622 17.38 -32.74 -0.60
C LEU A 622 18.71 -33.23 -1.19
N ARG A 623 19.71 -32.35 -1.31
CA ARG A 623 21.06 -32.72 -1.78
C ARG A 623 21.71 -33.74 -0.84
N ASP A 624 21.63 -33.51 0.47
CA ASP A 624 22.17 -34.41 1.49
C ASP A 624 21.50 -35.80 1.47
N ALA A 625 20.21 -35.85 1.12
CA ALA A 625 19.44 -37.09 0.95
C ALA A 625 19.66 -37.78 -0.41
N GLY A 626 20.55 -37.24 -1.27
CA GLY A 626 20.90 -37.84 -2.56
C GLY A 626 19.96 -37.51 -3.72
N TYR A 627 19.00 -36.60 -3.54
CA TYR A 627 18.21 -36.08 -4.66
C TYR A 627 19.07 -35.11 -5.48
N GLY A 628 19.16 -35.35 -6.79
CA GLY A 628 20.01 -34.56 -7.69
C GLY A 628 19.60 -33.08 -7.79
N THR A 629 20.52 -32.23 -8.24
CA THR A 629 20.18 -30.89 -8.76
C THR A 629 19.57 -31.03 -10.16
N ALA A 630 18.56 -30.24 -10.50
CA ALA A 630 18.04 -30.22 -11.87
C ALA A 630 19.14 -29.78 -12.85
N GLU A 631 19.30 -30.48 -13.98
CA GLU A 631 20.32 -30.14 -14.99
C GLU A 631 20.13 -28.74 -15.61
N ASN A 632 18.91 -28.20 -15.54
CA ASN A 632 18.63 -26.80 -15.89
C ASN A 632 18.80 -25.87 -14.68
N ALA A 633 19.97 -25.23 -14.61
CA ALA A 633 20.34 -24.26 -13.57
C ALA A 633 19.48 -22.97 -13.51
N ALA A 634 18.47 -22.81 -14.38
CA ALA A 634 17.67 -21.59 -14.50
C ALA A 634 16.42 -21.55 -13.58
N THR A 635 15.95 -22.69 -13.04
CA THR A 635 14.69 -22.75 -12.26
C THR A 635 14.71 -23.65 -11.02
N GLY A 636 15.74 -24.50 -10.84
CA GLY A 636 15.89 -25.38 -9.67
C GLY A 636 14.83 -26.49 -9.54
N ARG A 637 14.96 -27.35 -8.52
CA ARG A 637 13.95 -28.37 -8.17
C ARG A 637 12.89 -27.85 -7.17
N ILE A 638 13.09 -26.67 -6.62
CA ILE A 638 12.20 -26.00 -5.66
C ILE A 638 11.78 -24.67 -6.27
N GLN A 639 10.47 -24.45 -6.39
CA GLN A 639 9.90 -23.18 -6.81
C GLN A 639 9.20 -22.51 -5.62
N VAL A 640 9.48 -21.24 -5.35
CA VAL A 640 8.86 -20.48 -4.27
C VAL A 640 7.77 -19.56 -4.83
N TYR A 641 6.55 -19.69 -4.31
CA TYR A 641 5.42 -18.86 -4.71
C TYR A 641 5.71 -17.37 -4.45
N ALA A 642 5.29 -16.50 -5.36
CA ALA A 642 5.55 -15.06 -5.39
C ALA A 642 7.03 -14.62 -5.53
N ARG A 643 8.00 -15.56 -5.56
CA ARG A 643 9.40 -15.32 -5.96
C ARG A 643 9.69 -15.87 -7.35
N ASP A 644 9.38 -17.15 -7.55
CA ASP A 644 9.76 -17.94 -8.74
C ASP A 644 8.54 -18.22 -9.65
N PHE A 645 7.31 -18.20 -9.11
CA PHE A 645 6.07 -18.38 -9.87
C PHE A 645 4.84 -17.73 -9.23
N LEU A 646 3.77 -17.56 -10.02
CA LEU A 646 2.43 -17.14 -9.62
C LEU A 646 1.38 -18.09 -10.23
N SER A 647 0.20 -18.21 -9.63
CA SER A 647 -0.86 -19.10 -10.11
C SER A 647 -2.24 -18.62 -9.66
N GLU A 648 -3.07 -18.19 -10.62
CA GLU A 648 -4.45 -17.74 -10.35
C GLU A 648 -5.34 -18.87 -9.82
N GLU A 649 -5.11 -20.12 -10.25
CA GLU A 649 -5.84 -21.29 -9.73
C GLU A 649 -5.60 -21.49 -8.23
N LEU A 650 -4.34 -21.38 -7.78
CA LEU A 650 -3.98 -21.47 -6.36
C LEU A 650 -4.43 -20.25 -5.55
N GLU A 651 -4.54 -19.07 -6.17
CA GLU A 651 -5.13 -17.88 -5.53
C GLU A 651 -6.65 -18.05 -5.32
N GLN A 652 -7.37 -18.59 -6.32
CA GLN A 652 -8.83 -18.81 -6.23
C GLN A 652 -9.20 -19.97 -5.29
N LYS A 653 -8.45 -21.07 -5.35
CA LYS A 653 -8.66 -22.31 -4.56
C LYS A 653 -7.38 -22.66 -3.77
N PRO A 654 -7.10 -21.95 -2.66
CA PRO A 654 -5.86 -22.12 -1.92
C PRO A 654 -5.81 -23.49 -1.22
N THR A 655 -4.75 -24.26 -1.49
CA THR A 655 -4.48 -25.54 -0.80
C THR A 655 -3.92 -25.37 0.62
N THR A 656 -3.63 -24.13 1.04
CA THR A 656 -3.03 -23.81 2.34
C THR A 656 -3.45 -22.43 2.87
N PRO A 657 -3.52 -22.22 4.21
CA PRO A 657 -3.73 -20.91 4.79
C PRO A 657 -2.70 -19.86 4.33
N GLY A 658 -3.19 -18.65 4.01
CA GLY A 658 -2.36 -17.45 3.84
C GLY A 658 -2.13 -16.99 2.39
N MET A 659 -2.72 -17.67 1.40
CA MET A 659 -2.58 -17.32 -0.02
C MET A 659 -3.64 -16.30 -0.50
N LYS A 660 -4.94 -16.56 -0.25
CA LYS A 660 -6.08 -15.87 -0.89
C LYS A 660 -6.52 -14.55 -0.24
N TYR A 661 -6.44 -14.44 1.09
CA TYR A 661 -7.01 -13.31 1.83
C TYR A 661 -5.94 -12.32 2.31
N LEU A 662 -6.32 -11.05 2.44
CA LEU A 662 -5.55 -10.07 3.19
C LEU A 662 -5.46 -10.53 4.66
N HIS A 663 -4.23 -10.58 5.16
CA HIS A 663 -3.88 -11.06 6.49
C HIS A 663 -2.85 -10.10 7.08
N TYR A 664 -2.81 -10.03 8.42
CA TYR A 664 -1.77 -9.38 9.22
C TYR A 664 -1.81 -7.85 9.35
N SER A 665 -2.89 -7.19 8.93
CA SER A 665 -3.05 -5.75 9.17
C SER A 665 -3.50 -5.47 10.62
N PRO A 666 -2.88 -4.50 11.32
CA PRO A 666 -3.41 -3.93 12.56
C PRO A 666 -4.85 -3.41 12.44
N ALA A 667 -5.55 -3.26 13.57
CA ALA A 667 -6.96 -2.86 13.60
C ALA A 667 -7.21 -1.35 13.80
N ASN A 668 -6.24 -0.64 14.40
CA ASN A 668 -6.36 0.75 14.81
C ASN A 668 -5.34 1.69 14.18
N THR A 669 -4.28 1.15 13.56
CA THR A 669 -3.14 1.93 13.02
C THR A 669 -2.82 1.52 11.59
N SER A 670 -2.46 2.51 10.77
CA SER A 670 -1.94 2.27 9.42
C SER A 670 -0.52 1.70 9.49
N VAL A 671 -0.11 0.95 8.46
CA VAL A 671 1.26 0.42 8.31
C VAL A 671 1.84 0.92 6.98
N VAL A 672 2.96 1.63 7.05
CA VAL A 672 3.73 2.11 5.91
C VAL A 672 5.04 1.34 5.86
N LEU A 673 5.26 0.59 4.78
CA LEU A 673 6.52 -0.11 4.55
C LEU A 673 7.55 0.91 4.03
N VAL A 674 8.70 1.02 4.68
CA VAL A 674 9.79 1.95 4.32
C VAL A 674 11.09 1.18 4.08
N ARG A 675 12.02 1.73 3.31
CA ARG A 675 13.36 1.16 3.15
C ARG A 675 14.46 2.21 3.26
N PRO A 676 15.58 1.88 3.92
CA PRO A 676 16.77 2.71 3.85
C PRO A 676 17.22 2.87 2.40
N SER A 677 17.60 4.08 2.02
CA SER A 677 18.33 4.36 0.78
C SER A 677 19.57 5.20 1.12
N PRO A 678 20.78 4.80 0.71
CA PRO A 678 21.97 5.60 0.97
C PRO A 678 21.86 6.95 0.25
N SER A 679 22.29 8.04 0.90
CA SER A 679 22.29 9.40 0.34
C SER A 679 23.40 9.62 -0.72
N THR A 680 23.59 8.65 -1.61
CA THR A 680 24.58 8.66 -2.71
C THR A 680 23.97 9.03 -4.06
N SER A 681 22.67 9.34 -4.11
CA SER A 681 21.97 9.85 -5.30
C SER A 681 21.98 11.38 -5.32
N GLU A 682 22.14 11.99 -6.50
CA GLU A 682 22.01 13.45 -6.68
C GLU A 682 20.53 13.92 -6.67
N GLU A 683 19.57 12.99 -6.60
CA GLU A 683 18.12 13.27 -6.48
C GLU A 683 17.67 13.36 -5.01
N PRO A 684 16.80 14.34 -4.64
CA PRO A 684 16.30 14.50 -3.28
C PRO A 684 15.26 13.42 -2.94
N ILE A 685 15.69 12.40 -2.20
CA ILE A 685 14.79 11.44 -1.55
C ILE A 685 14.36 12.03 -0.20
N VAL A 686 13.05 12.06 0.07
CA VAL A 686 12.48 12.50 1.35
C VAL A 686 13.11 11.76 2.54
N THR A 687 13.38 12.48 3.62
CA THR A 687 13.88 11.92 4.88
C THR A 687 12.77 11.21 5.65
N LEU A 688 13.12 10.29 6.56
CA LEU A 688 12.08 9.67 7.40
C LEU A 688 11.46 10.70 8.35
N GLN A 689 12.22 11.71 8.77
CA GLN A 689 11.76 12.86 9.56
C GLN A 689 10.58 13.58 8.88
N GLU A 690 10.73 13.96 7.61
CA GLU A 690 9.68 14.62 6.83
C GLU A 690 8.45 13.72 6.66
N LEU A 691 8.65 12.40 6.45
CA LEU A 691 7.54 11.43 6.41
C LEU A 691 6.80 11.31 7.74
N ILE A 692 7.52 11.32 8.87
CA ILE A 692 6.93 11.31 10.22
C ILE A 692 6.06 12.55 10.41
N GLN A 693 6.56 13.73 10.03
CA GLN A 693 5.81 15.00 10.13
C GLN A 693 4.57 15.00 9.21
N LEU A 694 4.71 14.58 7.96
CA LEU A 694 3.60 14.47 7.00
C LEU A 694 2.50 13.51 7.50
N CYS A 695 2.89 12.34 8.00
CA CYS A 695 1.95 11.38 8.57
C CYS A 695 1.31 11.88 9.87
N ALA A 696 2.05 12.59 10.73
CA ALA A 696 1.52 13.19 11.95
C ALA A 696 0.45 14.26 11.67
N VAL A 697 0.61 15.06 10.60
CA VAL A 697 -0.39 16.06 10.19
C VAL A 697 -1.60 15.42 9.51
N THR A 698 -1.40 14.41 8.66
CA THR A 698 -2.49 13.79 7.87
C THR A 698 -3.31 12.74 8.64
N HIS A 699 -2.72 12.09 9.65
CA HIS A 699 -3.35 11.03 10.44
C HIS A 699 -3.48 11.38 11.93
N GLY A 700 -3.00 12.54 12.35
CA GLY A 700 -3.16 13.04 13.72
C GLY A 700 -4.62 13.38 14.05
N PRO A 701 -4.98 13.40 15.34
CA PRO A 701 -6.34 13.70 15.75
C PRO A 701 -6.61 15.21 15.66
N ALA A 702 -7.65 15.59 14.91
CA ALA A 702 -8.10 16.98 14.87
C ALA A 702 -8.42 17.50 16.28
N PRO A 703 -8.14 18.78 16.59
CA PRO A 703 -8.48 19.35 17.89
C PRO A 703 -9.98 19.25 18.14
N GLU A 704 -10.38 18.62 19.25
CA GLU A 704 -11.79 18.56 19.65
C GLU A 704 -12.35 19.97 19.86
N HIS A 705 -13.65 20.15 19.53
CA HIS A 705 -14.34 21.43 19.62
C HIS A 705 -14.04 22.16 20.95
N PRO A 706 -13.78 23.49 20.92
CA PRO A 706 -13.47 24.23 22.14
C PRO A 706 -14.65 24.17 23.10
N ALA A 707 -14.49 23.41 24.18
CA ALA A 707 -15.47 23.34 25.25
C ALA A 707 -15.72 24.74 25.82
N LEU A 708 -16.99 25.07 26.07
CA LEU A 708 -17.44 26.39 26.52
C LEU A 708 -17.01 26.79 27.96
N ASN A 709 -16.13 26.02 28.60
CA ASN A 709 -15.62 26.28 29.95
C ASN A 709 -14.16 26.76 29.90
N CYS A 710 -13.89 27.92 30.49
CA CYS A 710 -12.66 28.68 30.31
C CYS A 710 -11.45 28.27 31.18
N ASP A 711 -11.56 27.24 32.02
CA ASP A 711 -10.52 26.89 33.00
C ASP A 711 -9.91 25.47 32.85
N ALA A 712 -10.21 24.75 31.76
CA ALA A 712 -9.56 23.49 31.43
C ALA A 712 -8.51 23.69 30.32
N PRO A 713 -7.26 23.22 30.46
CA PRO A 713 -6.28 23.31 29.39
C PRO A 713 -6.73 22.47 28.19
N LEU A 714 -6.83 23.11 27.02
CA LEU A 714 -7.08 22.46 25.73
C LEU A 714 -5.85 21.66 25.29
N THR A 715 -5.67 20.47 25.87
CA THR A 715 -4.67 19.51 25.39
C THR A 715 -5.21 18.82 24.14
N ALA A 716 -4.92 19.39 22.96
CA ALA A 716 -5.06 18.67 21.71
C ALA A 716 -4.22 17.36 21.79
N PRO A 717 -4.73 16.20 21.33
CA PRO A 717 -3.99 14.96 21.52
C PRO A 717 -2.76 14.94 20.61
N THR A 718 -1.59 14.68 21.19
CA THR A 718 -0.32 14.64 20.45
C THR A 718 -0.37 13.57 19.36
N PRO A 719 -0.08 13.89 18.09
CA PRO A 719 0.01 12.89 17.03
C PRO A 719 1.10 11.87 17.38
N ARG A 720 0.82 10.60 17.13
CA ARG A 720 1.68 9.48 17.58
C ARG A 720 2.02 8.53 16.44
N VAL A 721 3.31 8.32 16.27
CA VAL A 721 3.92 7.56 15.18
C VAL A 721 4.84 6.49 15.78
N ALA A 722 4.92 5.33 15.15
CA ALA A 722 5.84 4.28 15.55
C ALA A 722 6.82 3.90 14.44
N LEU A 723 8.05 3.57 14.84
CA LEU A 723 9.18 3.23 13.98
C LEU A 723 9.61 1.80 14.28
N MET A 724 9.07 0.84 13.53
CA MET A 724 9.49 -0.57 13.54
C MET A 724 10.69 -0.76 12.60
N LEU A 725 11.88 -0.39 13.05
CA LEU A 725 13.10 -0.36 12.24
C LEU A 725 14.19 -1.29 12.80
N THR A 726 15.19 -1.63 11.98
CA THR A 726 16.37 -2.40 12.40
C THR A 726 17.32 -1.55 13.23
N ASP A 727 18.12 -2.20 14.09
CA ASP A 727 19.03 -1.51 15.01
C ASP A 727 20.03 -0.60 14.27
N SER A 728 20.51 -1.02 13.10
CA SER A 728 21.39 -0.23 12.24
C SER A 728 20.73 1.05 11.72
N THR A 729 19.44 0.98 11.38
CA THR A 729 18.69 2.12 10.83
C THR A 729 18.28 3.09 11.94
N LEU A 730 17.90 2.57 13.12
CA LEU A 730 17.66 3.39 14.32
C LEU A 730 18.92 4.15 14.76
N ALA A 731 20.09 3.48 14.75
CA ALA A 731 21.36 4.11 15.08
C ALA A 731 21.80 5.17 14.06
N ALA A 732 21.63 4.90 12.76
CA ALA A 732 21.98 5.84 11.70
C ALA A 732 21.06 7.08 11.67
N LEU A 733 19.77 6.91 11.97
CA LEU A 733 18.82 8.02 12.21
C LEU A 733 19.02 8.71 13.57
N GLN A 734 19.98 8.28 14.39
CA GLN A 734 20.29 8.84 15.70
C GLN A 734 19.07 8.91 16.63
N VAL A 735 18.22 7.87 16.60
CA VAL A 735 16.98 7.81 17.40
C VAL A 735 17.32 7.69 18.89
N GLU A 736 17.04 8.74 19.67
CA GLU A 736 17.39 8.82 21.09
C GLU A 736 16.26 8.25 21.98
N PRO A 737 16.47 7.16 22.73
CA PRO A 737 15.46 6.65 23.65
C PRO A 737 15.32 7.58 24.87
N ILE A 738 14.10 8.08 25.10
CA ILE A 738 13.74 8.96 26.22
C ILE A 738 13.21 8.12 27.40
N GLN A 739 12.40 7.11 27.11
CA GLN A 739 11.75 6.27 28.11
C GLN A 739 11.59 4.84 27.58
N CYS A 740 12.17 3.87 28.28
CA CYS A 740 11.91 2.45 28.00
C CYS A 740 10.45 2.10 28.33
N ILE A 741 9.77 1.45 27.40
CA ILE A 741 8.38 0.96 27.57
C ILE A 741 8.39 -0.57 27.64
N SER A 742 9.22 -1.23 26.83
CA SER A 742 9.48 -2.67 26.86
C SER A 742 10.90 -2.95 26.36
N PRO A 743 11.45 -4.17 26.52
CA PRO A 743 12.80 -4.49 26.05
C PRO A 743 13.05 -4.25 24.55
N ALA A 744 11.99 -4.26 23.74
CA ALA A 744 12.06 -3.98 22.30
C ALA A 744 11.53 -2.59 21.92
N CYS A 745 10.92 -1.83 22.85
CA CYS A 745 10.25 -0.57 22.54
C CYS A 745 10.56 0.56 23.53
N SER A 746 10.90 1.73 23.01
CA SER A 746 11.09 2.96 23.79
C SER A 746 10.35 4.12 23.17
N ARG A 747 9.81 5.00 24.01
CA ARG A 747 9.49 6.37 23.60
C ARG A 747 10.80 7.06 23.24
N ALA A 748 10.86 7.69 22.07
CA ALA A 748 12.10 8.21 21.51
C ALA A 748 11.95 9.63 20.96
N ARG A 749 13.08 10.31 20.79
CA ARG A 749 13.22 11.51 19.97
C ARG A 749 13.95 11.15 18.68
N VAL A 750 13.56 11.80 17.59
CA VAL A 750 14.27 11.71 16.32
C VAL A 750 14.82 13.10 16.03
N PRO A 751 16.15 13.28 15.90
CA PRO A 751 16.70 14.59 15.60
C PRO A 751 16.27 15.07 14.20
N PRO A 752 16.17 16.39 13.99
CA PRO A 752 15.95 16.95 12.66
C PRO A 752 17.08 16.53 11.70
N PRO A 753 16.83 16.51 10.38
CA PRO A 753 17.85 16.17 9.40
C PRO A 753 19.05 17.13 9.48
N LYS A 754 20.27 16.60 9.38
CA LYS A 754 21.53 17.36 9.36
C LYS A 754 21.65 18.21 8.10
N ILE A 755 21.13 17.74 6.97
CA ILE A 755 21.04 18.52 5.73
C ILE A 755 19.63 19.10 5.65
N ASN A 756 19.50 20.33 6.14
CA ASN A 756 18.38 21.18 5.75
C ASN A 756 18.45 21.46 4.24
N LEU A 757 17.68 20.70 3.45
CA LEU A 757 17.35 21.06 2.06
C LEU A 757 16.48 22.33 1.99
N ILE A 758 15.99 22.77 3.16
CA ILE A 758 15.24 24.00 3.43
C ILE A 758 16.23 25.14 3.76
N PRO A 759 16.32 26.21 2.95
CA PRO A 759 17.00 27.43 3.36
C PRO A 759 16.26 28.11 4.51
N SER A 760 16.98 28.66 5.48
CA SER A 760 16.42 29.47 6.57
C SER A 760 16.01 30.87 6.06
N SER A 761 15.00 30.94 5.20
CA SER A 761 14.51 32.17 4.57
C SER A 761 13.04 32.43 4.87
N GLY A 762 12.78 33.08 6.02
CA GLY A 762 11.50 33.73 6.33
C GLY A 762 10.80 33.19 7.58
N GLU A 763 10.68 34.06 8.60
CA GLU A 763 10.04 33.80 9.92
C GLU A 763 8.54 33.43 9.86
N LEU A 764 7.95 33.36 8.66
CA LEU A 764 6.55 32.97 8.42
C LEU A 764 6.31 31.45 8.36
N TRP A 765 7.30 30.64 7.98
CA TRP A 765 7.08 29.21 7.70
C TRP A 765 7.40 28.27 8.88
N ASP A 766 8.31 28.64 9.78
CA ASP A 766 8.68 27.87 11.00
C ASP A 766 7.55 27.67 12.04
N ASN A 767 6.39 28.29 11.80
CA ASN A 767 5.25 28.33 12.73
C ASN A 767 4.09 27.40 12.34
N HIS A 768 4.18 26.66 11.22
CA HIS A 768 3.03 25.95 10.63
C HIS A 768 3.25 24.47 10.27
N THR A 769 4.41 23.89 10.57
CA THR A 769 4.62 22.43 10.59
C THR A 769 4.56 21.91 12.02
N THR A 770 4.05 20.69 12.23
CA THR A 770 4.25 19.98 13.51
C THR A 770 5.74 19.66 13.65
N LYS A 771 6.38 20.17 14.71
CA LYS A 771 7.80 19.90 14.95
C LYS A 771 7.97 18.46 15.39
N LEU A 772 9.12 17.84 15.12
CA LEU A 772 9.39 16.46 15.55
C LEU A 772 9.27 16.28 17.06
N ASP A 773 9.63 17.30 17.85
CA ASP A 773 9.45 17.33 19.31
C ASP A 773 7.96 17.36 19.76
N ASP A 774 7.05 17.80 18.90
CA ASP A 774 5.60 17.83 19.13
C ASP A 774 4.90 16.52 18.67
N ILE A 775 5.67 15.52 18.22
CA ILE A 775 5.17 14.21 17.79
C ILE A 775 5.58 13.16 18.83
N ASP A 776 4.63 12.34 19.27
CA ASP A 776 4.94 11.24 20.19
C ASP A 776 5.49 10.05 19.41
N ILE A 777 6.81 9.87 19.40
CA ILE A 777 7.48 8.83 18.61
C ILE A 777 7.79 7.60 19.47
N LEU A 778 7.36 6.44 19.01
CA LEU A 778 7.72 5.13 19.56
C LEU A 778 8.75 4.45 18.65
N SER A 779 9.94 4.15 19.18
CA SER A 779 10.91 3.27 18.52
C SER A 779 10.65 1.83 18.91
N TYR A 780 10.58 0.91 17.95
CA TYR A 780 10.46 -0.53 18.16
C TYR A 780 11.51 -1.27 17.33
N SER A 781 12.43 -1.98 17.99
CA SER A 781 13.55 -2.65 17.33
C SER A 781 13.13 -3.97 16.68
N LEU A 782 13.29 -4.07 15.36
CA LEU A 782 13.26 -5.34 14.60
C LEU A 782 14.52 -6.20 14.80
N GLY A 783 15.52 -5.73 15.55
CA GLY A 783 16.81 -6.39 15.72
C GLY A 783 17.80 -6.09 14.60
N SER A 784 18.80 -6.95 14.45
CA SER A 784 19.88 -6.77 13.49
C SER A 784 19.43 -7.03 12.05
N ARG A 785 19.70 -6.08 11.13
CA ARG A 785 19.44 -6.24 9.69
C ARG A 785 20.12 -7.47 9.07
N GLY A 786 21.26 -7.90 9.62
CA GLY A 786 21.98 -9.11 9.22
C GLY A 786 21.49 -10.41 9.88
N ARG A 787 20.46 -10.37 10.74
CA ARG A 787 19.86 -11.56 11.37
C ARG A 787 18.32 -11.53 11.23
N PRO A 788 17.77 -11.80 10.03
CA PRO A 788 16.32 -11.71 9.76
C PRO A 788 15.42 -12.54 10.69
N ALA A 789 15.95 -13.56 11.36
CA ALA A 789 15.24 -14.32 12.39
C ALA A 789 14.79 -13.46 13.58
N GLU A 790 15.53 -12.42 13.96
CA GLU A 790 15.10 -11.48 15.02
C GLU A 790 13.89 -10.66 14.57
N ALA A 791 13.88 -10.22 13.30
CA ALA A 791 12.73 -9.53 12.73
C ALA A 791 11.51 -10.46 12.60
N ALA A 792 11.72 -11.73 12.25
CA ALA A 792 10.66 -12.74 12.23
C ALA A 792 10.03 -12.96 13.61
N HIS A 793 10.86 -13.13 14.64
CA HIS A 793 10.43 -13.25 16.03
C HIS A 793 9.60 -12.03 16.48
N ARG A 794 10.05 -10.81 16.11
CA ARG A 794 9.50 -9.55 16.63
C ARG A 794 8.38 -8.92 15.80
N LEU A 795 8.16 -9.30 14.54
CA LEU A 795 7.24 -8.59 13.62
C LEU A 795 5.81 -8.54 14.16
N PHE A 796 5.17 -9.70 14.40
CA PHE A 796 3.77 -9.70 14.85
C PHE A 796 3.62 -9.20 16.29
N ALA A 797 4.61 -9.43 17.15
CA ALA A 797 4.64 -8.88 18.50
C ALA A 797 4.64 -7.34 18.46
N GLY A 798 5.49 -6.73 17.64
CA GLY A 798 5.56 -5.28 17.48
C GLY A 798 4.31 -4.67 16.85
N LEU A 799 3.81 -5.27 15.77
CA LEU A 799 2.56 -4.83 15.15
C LEU A 799 1.39 -4.86 16.16
N ARG A 800 1.26 -5.92 16.97
CA ARG A 800 0.21 -6.01 18.00
C ARG A 800 0.43 -5.06 19.17
N PHE A 801 1.67 -4.95 19.64
CA PHE A 801 2.02 -4.06 20.73
C PHE A 801 1.62 -2.62 20.38
N LEU A 802 2.03 -2.14 19.20
CA LEU A 802 1.74 -0.79 18.72
C LEU A 802 0.26 -0.57 18.37
N ASP A 803 -0.44 -1.57 17.80
CA ASP A 803 -1.90 -1.55 17.57
C ASP A 803 -2.74 -1.45 18.86
N SER A 804 -2.16 -1.91 19.98
CA SER A 804 -2.78 -1.87 21.31
C SER A 804 -2.31 -0.70 22.18
N TYR A 805 -1.17 -0.09 21.83
CA TYR A 805 -0.55 0.96 22.63
C TYR A 805 -1.41 2.23 22.58
N LYS A 806 -1.79 2.72 23.76
CA LYS A 806 -2.49 3.99 23.93
C LYS A 806 -2.15 4.62 25.27
N VAL A 807 -2.18 5.96 25.32
CA VAL A 807 -1.82 6.74 26.52
C VAL A 807 -3.07 7.24 27.28
N GLY A 808 -4.25 6.96 26.74
CA GLY A 808 -5.55 7.36 27.32
C GLY A 808 -6.70 6.43 26.91
N PRO A 809 -7.94 6.75 27.30
CA PRO A 809 -9.10 5.90 27.05
C PRO A 809 -9.63 5.99 25.61
N LYS A 810 -9.41 7.09 24.88
CA LYS A 810 -9.97 7.33 23.54
C LYS A 810 -9.20 6.57 22.46
N LYS A 811 -9.84 6.31 21.32
CA LYS A 811 -9.18 5.67 20.16
C LYS A 811 -8.07 6.55 19.57
N THR A 812 -8.23 7.87 19.62
CA THR A 812 -7.25 8.90 19.24
C THR A 812 -6.00 8.91 20.12
N ASP A 813 -6.02 8.24 21.27
CA ASP A 813 -4.87 8.21 22.19
C ASP A 813 -3.88 7.08 21.83
N GLY A 814 -4.11 6.38 20.71
CA GLY A 814 -3.29 5.28 20.20
C GLY A 814 -2.13 5.69 19.29
N VAL A 815 -1.51 4.72 18.61
CA VAL A 815 -0.60 4.94 17.47
C VAL A 815 -1.44 5.10 16.19
N HIS A 816 -1.06 6.06 15.33
CA HIS A 816 -1.80 6.36 14.10
C HIS A 816 -1.17 5.68 12.87
N VAL A 817 0.17 5.70 12.82
CA VAL A 817 0.97 5.14 11.72
C VAL A 817 2.18 4.39 12.28
N ILE A 818 2.42 3.18 11.78
CA ILE A 818 3.65 2.41 11.98
C ILE A 818 4.46 2.42 10.69
N PHE A 819 5.68 2.96 10.73
CA PHE A 819 6.68 2.77 9.69
C PHE A 819 7.45 1.47 9.95
N VAL A 820 7.38 0.50 9.02
CA VAL A 820 8.06 -0.80 9.14
C VAL A 820 9.20 -0.88 8.13
N GLU A 821 10.41 -1.21 8.57
CA GLU A 821 11.56 -1.34 7.68
C GLU A 821 11.51 -2.61 6.83
N ALA A 822 11.77 -2.47 5.53
CA ALA A 822 12.02 -3.57 4.62
C ALA A 822 13.44 -4.14 4.80
N ILE A 823 13.51 -5.42 5.17
CA ILE A 823 14.73 -6.19 5.33
C ILE A 823 15.02 -7.03 4.07
N PRO A 824 16.22 -7.62 3.91
CA PRO A 824 16.54 -8.51 2.78
C PRO A 824 15.57 -9.69 2.67
N GLU A 825 15.17 -10.04 1.44
CA GLU A 825 14.25 -11.15 1.15
C GLU A 825 14.99 -12.49 1.02
N GLU A 826 15.97 -12.71 1.90
CA GLU A 826 16.85 -13.88 1.95
C GLU A 826 16.53 -14.74 3.17
N GLY A 827 16.52 -16.07 3.00
CA GLY A 827 16.17 -17.02 4.05
C GLY A 827 14.81 -16.71 4.67
N VAL A 828 14.73 -16.67 6.00
CA VAL A 828 13.50 -16.29 6.73
C VAL A 828 13.07 -14.84 6.49
N GLY A 829 13.95 -13.97 5.98
CA GLY A 829 13.63 -12.60 5.60
C GLY A 829 12.56 -12.51 4.51
N LEU A 830 12.50 -13.49 3.61
CA LEU A 830 11.40 -13.62 2.64
C LEU A 830 10.04 -13.77 3.34
N ALA A 831 9.97 -14.62 4.38
CA ALA A 831 8.75 -14.80 5.17
C ALA A 831 8.34 -13.50 5.88
N VAL A 832 9.29 -12.81 6.52
CA VAL A 832 9.07 -11.49 7.14
C VAL A 832 8.49 -10.50 6.14
N MET A 833 9.08 -10.41 4.95
CA MET A 833 8.65 -9.46 3.93
C MET A 833 7.31 -9.83 3.30
N GLU A 834 6.97 -11.10 3.12
CA GLU A 834 5.61 -11.52 2.78
C GLU A 834 4.57 -11.02 3.80
N ARG A 835 4.89 -11.06 5.11
CA ARG A 835 3.99 -10.61 6.18
C ARG A 835 3.91 -9.09 6.26
N ALA A 836 5.06 -8.40 6.23
CA ALA A 836 5.13 -6.94 6.30
C ALA A 836 4.45 -6.28 5.08
N LYS A 837 4.65 -6.82 3.87
CA LYS A 837 3.92 -6.39 2.66
C LYS A 837 2.40 -6.54 2.85
N LYS A 838 1.92 -7.69 3.34
CA LYS A 838 0.48 -7.93 3.57
C LYS A 838 -0.11 -7.02 4.66
N ALA A 839 0.62 -6.78 5.75
CA ALA A 839 0.23 -5.82 6.79
C ALA A 839 0.06 -4.41 6.24
N ALA A 840 0.98 -3.98 5.36
CA ALA A 840 0.94 -2.72 4.60
C ALA A 840 0.05 -2.76 3.34
N GLY A 841 -0.98 -3.63 3.30
CA GLY A 841 -1.95 -3.70 2.19
C GLY A 841 -1.38 -4.13 0.82
N GLY A 842 -0.18 -4.68 0.76
CA GLY A 842 0.52 -5.03 -0.48
C GLY A 842 1.40 -3.91 -1.08
N ALA A 843 1.51 -2.78 -0.38
CA ALA A 843 2.34 -1.64 -0.77
C ALA A 843 3.81 -2.03 -0.96
N LYS A 844 4.53 -1.26 -1.79
CA LYS A 844 5.99 -1.35 -1.90
C LYS A 844 6.64 -0.56 -0.76
N ALA A 845 7.87 -0.94 -0.41
CA ALA A 845 8.67 -0.18 0.55
C ALA A 845 9.07 1.18 -0.03
N MET A 846 8.62 2.26 0.60
CA MET A 846 8.96 3.63 0.23
C MET A 846 10.43 3.91 0.59
N PRO A 847 11.28 4.36 -0.35
CA PRO A 847 12.63 4.81 -0.01
C PRO A 847 12.58 6.06 0.85
N PHE A 848 13.47 6.14 1.83
CA PHE A 848 13.82 7.38 2.50
C PHE A 848 15.35 7.56 2.51
N ALA A 849 15.81 8.80 2.51
CA ALA A 849 17.23 9.09 2.67
C ALA A 849 17.71 8.75 4.08
N LEU A 850 18.77 7.95 4.20
CA LEU A 850 19.62 8.02 5.40
C LEU A 850 20.82 8.91 5.12
N GLU A 851 20.98 9.89 6.01
CA GLU A 851 22.17 10.71 6.11
C GLU A 851 23.34 9.84 6.63
N VAL A 852 24.27 9.52 5.73
CA VAL A 852 25.49 8.75 6.02
C VAL A 852 26.56 9.65 6.63
#